data_AF-A0A0T6BBG5-F1
#
_entry.id   AF-A0A0T6BBG5-F1
#
_cell.length_a   1.000
_cell.length_b   1.000
_cell.length_c   1.000
_cell.angle_alpha   90.00
_cell.angle_beta   90.00
_cell.angle_gamma   90.00
#
_symmetry.space_group_name_H-M   'P 1'
#
loop_
_entity.id
_entity.type
_entity.pdbx_description
1 polymer ?
#
loop_
_entity_poly.entity_id
_entity_poly.type
_entity_poly.pdbx_seq_one_letter_code
_entity_poly.pdbx_strand_id
1 'polypeptide(L)'
;MFIYNHDLWMENRMKIEEYLEDGASALKNLDDLHQHLMRGRMMRPSEVETTLNNSSDLIDTTKVMSHDTLEKGRLLLEKIESDNRNRKFDSDTDSMLTPQDILDALEQLEAMIGDIRKKQSDVDAAWLMMQRNFLNTKDLSLLEEGIVKVTNWILGPAESLLNSKQKVGYDVASAEELRREHEAIELQCWDTYGAYAELVHKVDSFARDEPLTIQQKDLISQKDFMDFVCRSFATRLERRRNILITSLRFFRLVSEYFDKTGEVFDSLVMGNKIGDFASAGQKLKKLQESQALLDAVERELVKEGEKLSDMLSMPVKDALGRELVVDYTEDIINVRDILDATTARKNIFSDSVELQKLTLEQVTHIHQYETDASQAIQWLDDLFHVLLKDHGHVGVTVYEIQFQKDEHQTFQETAKDTYNYGCQLLNASLALRQSCKLPLDEHANLQQRLKFSWQRLLNVGQEQMTRLRVSAVFHRSIEDHCNQLRDLRETVATIPLMELSKRRAAVKHYFSVRENLMVEVGRMVRLGRLLRSRLKEPLYFTDEMSDVESKDEGDTESSDAEEITGNNATAIEAISERLTEVTSLSEELDQTLKNAQQDCAILTTAATSTTVVTNTVPVSIISSTKHTPETPPSISEVSGCF
;
A
#
# COMPACT_ATOMS: atom_id res chain seq x y z
N MET A 1 -76.13 -54.55 89.07
CA MET A 1 -77.00 -55.57 88.45
C MET A 1 -76.98 -55.27 86.97
N PHE A 2 -76.45 -56.17 86.14
CA PHE A 2 -76.41 -55.99 84.68
C PHE A 2 -77.84 -55.79 84.16
N ILE A 3 -78.17 -54.64 83.57
CA ILE A 3 -79.39 -54.50 82.79
C ILE A 3 -79.07 -55.01 81.38
N TYR A 4 -79.10 -56.33 81.22
CA TYR A 4 -78.98 -56.98 79.91
C TYR A 4 -80.31 -56.83 79.18
N ASN A 5 -80.36 -55.94 78.18
CA ASN A 5 -81.49 -55.81 77.28
C ASN A 5 -81.28 -56.75 76.09
N HIS A 6 -81.89 -57.94 76.17
CA HIS A 6 -81.76 -58.99 75.16
C HIS A 6 -82.30 -58.54 73.79
N ASP A 7 -83.39 -57.79 73.77
CA ASP A 7 -84.03 -57.32 72.52
C ASP A 7 -83.13 -56.31 71.79
N LEU A 8 -82.54 -55.36 72.53
CA LEU A 8 -81.58 -54.39 71.98
C LEU A 8 -80.28 -55.06 71.52
N TRP A 9 -79.82 -56.10 72.23
CA TRP A 9 -78.65 -56.87 71.82
C TRP A 9 -78.91 -57.66 70.53
N MET A 10 -80.06 -58.34 70.42
CA MET A 10 -80.49 -59.04 69.20
C MET A 10 -80.64 -58.06 68.03
N GLU A 11 -81.25 -56.89 68.24
CA GLU A 11 -81.41 -55.87 67.21
C GLU A 11 -80.06 -55.34 66.70
N ASN A 12 -79.13 -55.02 67.60
CA ASN A 12 -77.79 -54.56 67.23
C ASN A 12 -77.00 -55.68 66.52
N ARG A 13 -77.11 -56.94 66.96
CA ARG A 13 -76.46 -58.08 66.31
C ARG A 13 -76.99 -58.30 64.90
N MET A 14 -78.31 -58.25 64.68
CA MET A 14 -78.89 -58.34 63.34
C MET A 14 -78.44 -57.19 62.43
N LYS A 15 -78.39 -55.96 62.94
CA LYS A 15 -77.90 -54.80 62.17
C LYS A 15 -76.41 -54.89 61.83
N ILE A 16 -75.60 -55.45 62.72
CA ILE A 16 -74.18 -55.75 62.44
C ILE A 16 -74.08 -56.83 61.36
N GLU A 17 -74.83 -57.92 61.46
CA GLU A 17 -74.80 -59.00 60.45
C GLU A 17 -75.27 -58.49 59.08
N GLU A 18 -76.36 -57.72 59.03
CA GLU A 18 -76.85 -57.04 57.81
C GLU A 18 -75.79 -56.10 57.23
N TYR A 19 -75.12 -55.31 58.08
CA TYR A 19 -74.02 -54.44 57.64
C TYR A 19 -72.81 -55.23 57.13
N LEU A 20 -72.45 -56.34 57.76
CA LEU A 20 -71.33 -57.18 57.33
C LEU A 20 -71.64 -57.84 55.98
N GLU A 21 -72.89 -58.21 55.71
CA GLU A 21 -73.34 -58.70 54.41
C GLU A 21 -73.33 -57.60 53.34
N ASP A 22 -73.88 -56.42 53.65
CA ASP A 22 -73.82 -55.21 52.80
C ASP A 22 -72.36 -54.80 52.52
N GLY A 23 -71.50 -54.85 53.52
CA GLY A 23 -70.07 -54.53 53.47
C GLY A 23 -69.29 -55.53 52.64
N ALA A 24 -69.55 -56.83 52.79
CA ALA A 24 -68.96 -57.87 51.95
C ALA A 24 -69.38 -57.73 50.48
N SER A 25 -70.65 -57.38 50.23
CA SER A 25 -71.15 -57.08 48.89
C SER A 25 -70.47 -55.84 48.29
N ALA A 26 -70.33 -54.76 49.06
CA ALA A 26 -69.65 -53.54 48.64
C ALA A 26 -68.15 -53.78 48.34
N LEU A 27 -67.46 -54.55 49.19
CA LEU A 27 -66.06 -54.95 48.97
C LEU A 27 -65.90 -55.78 47.70
N LYS A 28 -66.80 -56.72 47.44
CA LYS A 28 -66.78 -57.53 46.21
C LYS A 28 -66.96 -56.66 44.98
N ASN A 29 -67.92 -55.74 44.99
CA ASN A 29 -68.15 -54.83 43.87
C ASN A 29 -66.94 -53.88 43.64
N LEU A 30 -66.33 -53.37 44.72
CA LEU A 30 -65.10 -52.58 44.64
C LEU A 30 -63.91 -53.41 44.13
N ASP A 31 -63.81 -54.69 44.48
CA ASP A 31 -62.77 -55.59 43.95
C ASP A 31 -62.99 -55.92 42.48
N ASP A 32 -64.22 -56.22 42.07
CA ASP A 32 -64.59 -56.47 40.68
C ASP A 32 -64.29 -55.23 39.81
N LEU A 33 -64.62 -54.03 40.30
CA LEU A 33 -64.29 -52.77 39.63
C LEU A 33 -62.78 -52.53 39.57
N HIS A 34 -62.06 -52.74 40.67
CA HIS A 34 -60.59 -52.60 40.69
C HIS A 34 -59.94 -53.55 39.68
N GLN A 35 -60.37 -54.81 39.63
CA GLN A 35 -59.88 -55.78 38.64
C GLN A 35 -60.24 -55.37 37.21
N HIS A 36 -61.43 -54.80 36.98
CA HIS A 36 -61.83 -54.28 35.67
C HIS A 36 -60.90 -53.14 35.21
N LEU A 37 -60.65 -52.16 36.07
CA LEU A 37 -59.74 -51.04 35.79
C LEU A 37 -58.29 -51.50 35.56
N MET A 38 -57.83 -52.48 36.34
CA MET A 38 -56.50 -53.06 36.19
C MET A 38 -56.36 -53.86 34.88
N ARG A 39 -57.42 -54.51 34.39
CA ARG A 39 -57.45 -55.13 33.05
C ARG A 39 -57.43 -54.09 31.94
N GLY A 40 -58.06 -52.93 32.15
CA GLY A 40 -58.00 -51.77 31.26
C GLY A 40 -56.57 -51.25 31.01
N ARG A 41 -55.63 -51.52 31.92
CA ARG A 41 -54.22 -51.10 31.82
C ARG A 41 -53.46 -51.69 30.63
N MET A 42 -53.89 -52.83 30.09
CA MET A 42 -53.20 -53.55 29.01
C MET A 42 -53.93 -53.44 27.67
N MET A 43 -54.96 -52.59 27.59
CA MET A 43 -55.78 -52.46 26.39
C MET A 43 -55.10 -51.61 25.31
N ARG A 44 -55.52 -51.84 24.06
CA ARG A 44 -55.02 -51.05 22.93
C ARG A 44 -55.60 -49.64 22.96
N PRO A 45 -54.91 -48.63 22.41
CA PRO A 45 -55.39 -47.26 22.31
C PRO A 45 -56.86 -47.09 21.89
N SER A 46 -57.29 -47.85 20.87
CA SER A 46 -58.67 -47.83 20.34
C SER A 46 -59.72 -48.37 21.31
N GLU A 47 -59.30 -49.17 22.29
CA GLU A 47 -60.16 -49.83 23.28
C GLU A 47 -60.20 -49.04 24.60
N VAL A 48 -59.18 -48.22 24.88
CA VAL A 48 -59.08 -47.42 26.11
C VAL A 48 -60.19 -46.34 26.17
N GLU A 49 -60.54 -45.69 25.06
CA GLU A 49 -61.58 -44.65 25.04
C GLU A 49 -62.98 -45.21 25.38
N THR A 50 -63.34 -46.32 24.75
CA THR A 50 -64.64 -46.97 24.95
C THR A 50 -64.77 -47.55 26.35
N THR A 51 -63.69 -48.13 26.88
CA THR A 51 -63.66 -48.67 28.24
C THR A 51 -63.63 -47.58 29.32
N LEU A 52 -62.97 -46.44 29.09
CA LEU A 52 -63.01 -45.29 30.00
C LEU A 52 -64.44 -44.74 30.14
N ASN A 53 -65.14 -44.57 29.01
CA ASN A 53 -66.53 -44.10 29.01
C ASN A 53 -67.46 -45.08 29.74
N ASN A 54 -67.34 -46.38 29.48
CA ASN A 54 -68.13 -47.41 30.15
C ASN A 54 -67.79 -47.54 31.65
N SER A 55 -66.54 -47.29 32.03
CA SER A 55 -66.08 -47.38 33.41
C SER A 55 -66.50 -46.17 34.25
N SER A 56 -66.79 -45.02 33.63
CA SER A 56 -67.22 -43.81 34.34
C SER A 56 -68.51 -44.04 35.12
N ASP A 57 -69.53 -44.60 34.47
CA ASP A 57 -70.83 -44.88 35.09
C ASP A 57 -70.72 -45.95 36.19
N LEU A 58 -69.86 -46.95 35.98
CA LEU A 58 -69.56 -48.01 36.96
C LEU A 58 -68.85 -47.45 38.20
N ILE A 59 -67.96 -46.48 38.03
CA ILE A 59 -67.27 -45.80 39.12
C ILE A 59 -68.25 -44.94 39.91
N ASP A 60 -69.08 -44.15 39.25
CA ASP A 60 -70.03 -43.27 39.93
C ASP A 60 -71.04 -44.08 40.76
N THR A 61 -71.56 -45.17 40.20
CA THR A 61 -72.46 -46.09 40.92
C THR A 61 -71.78 -46.80 42.09
N THR A 62 -70.57 -47.32 41.89
CA THR A 62 -69.82 -47.99 42.96
C THR A 62 -69.37 -47.02 44.04
N LYS A 63 -69.06 -45.77 43.70
CA LYS A 63 -68.75 -44.69 44.65
C LYS A 63 -69.95 -44.37 45.54
N VAL A 64 -71.13 -44.16 44.96
CA VAL A 64 -72.36 -43.90 45.73
C VAL A 64 -72.67 -45.06 46.68
N MET A 65 -72.65 -46.30 46.18
CA MET A 65 -72.87 -47.48 47.01
C MET A 65 -71.82 -47.61 48.12
N SER A 66 -70.52 -47.42 47.83
CA SER A 66 -69.47 -47.50 48.84
C SER A 66 -69.62 -46.40 49.91
N HIS A 67 -70.03 -45.19 49.52
CA HIS A 67 -70.31 -44.09 50.43
C HIS A 67 -71.51 -44.40 51.33
N ASP A 68 -72.60 -44.90 50.77
CA ASP A 68 -73.81 -45.27 51.52
C ASP A 68 -73.51 -46.41 52.51
N THR A 69 -72.74 -47.42 52.11
CA THR A 69 -72.29 -48.49 53.00
C THR A 69 -71.34 -47.96 54.08
N LEU A 70 -70.39 -47.09 53.76
CA LEU A 70 -69.52 -46.46 54.76
C LEU A 70 -70.31 -45.62 55.77
N GLU A 71 -71.31 -44.88 55.30
CA GLU A 71 -72.16 -44.04 56.15
C GLU A 71 -73.07 -44.89 57.05
N LYS A 72 -73.67 -45.96 56.51
CA LYS A 72 -74.39 -46.97 57.32
C LYS A 72 -73.48 -47.55 58.41
N GLY A 73 -72.25 -47.92 58.07
CA GLY A 73 -71.26 -48.46 59.00
C GLY A 73 -70.86 -47.46 60.09
N ARG A 74 -70.63 -46.20 59.71
CA ARG A 74 -70.32 -45.10 60.65
C ARG A 74 -71.47 -44.84 61.61
N LEU A 75 -72.70 -44.72 61.11
CA LEU A 75 -73.89 -44.51 61.94
C LEU A 75 -74.16 -45.69 62.87
N LEU A 76 -73.92 -46.93 62.41
CA LEU A 76 -74.06 -48.13 63.23
C LEU A 76 -73.00 -48.19 64.32
N LEU A 77 -71.74 -47.84 64.00
CA LEU A 77 -70.64 -47.75 64.95
C LEU A 77 -70.90 -46.66 66.00
N GLU A 78 -71.29 -45.45 65.59
CA GLU A 78 -71.67 -44.35 66.51
C GLU A 78 -72.86 -44.72 67.39
N LYS A 79 -73.84 -45.45 66.85
CA LYS A 79 -74.99 -45.94 67.63
C LYS A 79 -74.55 -46.96 68.67
N ILE A 80 -73.73 -47.95 68.32
CA ILE A 80 -73.25 -48.98 69.26
C ILE A 80 -72.33 -48.37 70.32
N GLU A 81 -71.47 -47.42 69.95
CA GLU A 81 -70.64 -46.68 70.89
C GLU A 81 -71.47 -45.80 71.82
N SER A 82 -72.49 -45.09 71.31
CA SER A 82 -73.42 -44.27 72.10
C SER A 82 -74.25 -45.13 73.05
N ASP A 83 -74.79 -46.25 72.58
CA ASP A 83 -75.53 -47.21 73.40
C ASP A 83 -74.62 -47.77 74.51
N ASN A 84 -73.35 -48.04 74.22
CA ASN A 84 -72.36 -48.49 75.19
C ASN A 84 -71.96 -47.38 76.19
N ARG A 85 -71.87 -46.12 75.75
CA ARG A 85 -71.62 -44.96 76.63
C ARG A 85 -72.83 -44.67 77.53
N ASN A 86 -74.04 -44.72 77.00
CA ASN A 86 -75.29 -44.55 77.77
C ASN A 86 -75.46 -45.67 78.80
N ARG A 87 -75.10 -46.92 78.45
CA ARG A 87 -75.02 -48.04 79.41
C ARG A 87 -74.05 -47.79 80.56
N LYS A 88 -72.92 -47.10 80.31
CA LYS A 88 -71.97 -46.71 81.35
C LYS A 88 -72.49 -45.53 82.19
N PHE A 89 -73.28 -44.62 81.60
CA PHE A 89 -73.85 -43.44 82.27
C PHE A 89 -75.04 -43.76 83.18
N ASP A 90 -75.88 -44.75 82.83
CA ASP A 90 -76.98 -45.27 83.66
C ASP A 90 -76.50 -46.12 84.87
N SER A 91 -75.19 -46.28 85.04
CA SER A 91 -74.56 -47.05 86.10
C SER A 91 -73.72 -46.13 87.02
N ASP A 92 -74.10 -46.04 88.31
CA ASP A 92 -73.42 -45.24 89.36
C ASP A 92 -71.98 -45.70 89.73
N THR A 93 -71.34 -46.50 88.87
CA THR A 93 -70.01 -47.08 89.09
C THR A 93 -69.08 -46.79 87.92
N ASP A 94 -68.06 -45.97 88.16
CA ASP A 94 -67.05 -45.48 87.21
C ASP A 94 -66.07 -46.56 86.70
N SER A 95 -66.44 -47.85 86.75
CA SER A 95 -65.59 -49.02 86.48
C SER A 95 -66.30 -50.13 85.66
N MET A 96 -67.39 -49.83 84.96
CA MET A 96 -67.98 -50.81 84.05
C MET A 96 -67.12 -51.00 82.80
N LEU A 97 -66.44 -52.15 82.73
CA LEU A 97 -65.74 -52.62 81.54
C LEU A 97 -66.74 -52.91 80.42
N THR A 98 -66.38 -52.51 79.19
CA THR A 98 -67.16 -52.83 78.00
C THR A 98 -67.21 -54.36 77.82
N PRO A 99 -68.38 -54.97 77.55
CA PRO A 99 -68.49 -56.37 77.20
C PRO A 99 -67.61 -56.75 76.00
N GLN A 100 -66.96 -57.91 76.05
CA GLN A 100 -66.04 -58.37 75.00
C GLN A 100 -66.73 -58.53 73.64
N ASP A 101 -67.98 -58.99 73.62
CA ASP A 101 -68.78 -59.14 72.40
C ASP A 101 -69.05 -57.80 71.69
N ILE A 102 -69.17 -56.71 72.46
CA ILE A 102 -69.30 -55.34 71.92
C ILE A 102 -67.95 -54.86 71.39
N LEU A 103 -66.84 -55.17 72.07
CA LEU A 103 -65.49 -54.83 71.59
C LEU A 103 -65.17 -55.56 70.28
N ASP A 104 -65.45 -56.86 70.21
CA ASP A 104 -65.25 -57.67 69.00
C ASP A 104 -66.13 -57.17 67.85
N ALA A 105 -67.37 -56.76 68.14
CA ALA A 105 -68.27 -56.17 67.14
C ALA A 105 -67.78 -54.81 66.64
N LEU A 106 -67.28 -53.94 67.54
CA LEU A 106 -66.69 -52.65 67.15
C LEU A 106 -65.43 -52.85 66.31
N GLU A 107 -64.54 -53.76 66.70
CA GLU A 107 -63.33 -54.11 65.94
C GLU A 107 -63.69 -54.66 64.54
N GLN A 108 -64.72 -55.52 64.44
CA GLN A 108 -65.20 -56.04 63.16
C GLN A 108 -65.81 -54.94 62.26
N LEU A 109 -66.57 -54.01 62.84
CA LEU A 109 -67.12 -52.86 62.11
C LEU A 109 -66.00 -51.92 61.63
N GLU A 110 -65.04 -51.60 62.50
CA GLU A 110 -63.88 -50.76 62.17
C GLU A 110 -63.00 -51.40 61.08
N ALA A 111 -62.76 -52.71 61.18
CA ALA A 111 -62.02 -53.47 60.17
C ALA A 111 -62.73 -53.44 58.82
N MET A 112 -64.04 -53.69 58.79
CA MET A 112 -64.85 -53.64 57.55
C MET A 112 -64.85 -52.24 56.92
N ILE A 113 -65.04 -51.18 57.73
CA ILE A 113 -64.95 -49.78 57.28
C ILE A 113 -63.54 -49.48 56.72
N GLY A 114 -62.50 -49.95 57.40
CA GLY A 114 -61.11 -49.80 56.99
C GLY A 114 -60.80 -50.48 55.66
N ASP A 115 -61.29 -51.71 55.48
CA ASP A 115 -61.13 -52.49 54.25
C ASP A 115 -61.86 -51.83 53.08
N ILE A 116 -63.10 -51.34 53.28
CA ILE A 116 -63.86 -50.62 52.26
C ILE A 116 -63.14 -49.33 51.86
N ARG A 117 -62.64 -48.54 52.82
CA ARG A 117 -61.87 -47.31 52.54
C ARG A 117 -60.57 -47.58 51.80
N LYS A 118 -59.83 -48.62 52.20
CA LYS A 118 -58.61 -49.02 51.51
C LYS A 118 -58.90 -49.41 50.07
N LYS A 119 -59.93 -50.23 49.87
CA LYS A 119 -60.29 -50.67 48.53
C LYS A 119 -60.83 -49.54 47.65
N GLN A 120 -61.55 -48.58 48.23
CA GLN A 120 -61.95 -47.35 47.56
C GLN A 120 -60.72 -46.54 47.10
N SER A 121 -59.71 -46.39 47.96
CA SER A 121 -58.45 -45.73 47.59
C SER A 121 -57.72 -46.46 46.46
N ASP A 122 -57.72 -47.80 46.46
CA ASP A 122 -57.10 -48.62 45.41
C ASP A 122 -57.85 -48.47 44.07
N VAL A 123 -59.18 -48.36 44.09
CA VAL A 123 -60.02 -48.08 42.91
C VAL A 123 -59.76 -46.67 42.39
N ASP A 124 -59.74 -45.65 43.25
CA ASP A 124 -59.45 -44.27 42.85
C ASP A 124 -58.05 -44.11 42.25
N ALA A 125 -57.04 -44.77 42.83
CA ALA A 125 -55.69 -44.80 42.27
C ALA A 125 -55.64 -45.51 40.89
N ALA A 126 -56.32 -46.65 40.75
CA ALA A 126 -56.42 -47.36 39.47
C ALA A 126 -57.15 -46.54 38.40
N TRP A 127 -58.19 -45.80 38.79
CA TRP A 127 -58.93 -44.90 37.91
C TRP A 127 -58.09 -43.71 37.43
N LEU A 128 -57.41 -43.01 38.34
CA LEU A 128 -56.51 -41.91 37.99
C LEU A 128 -55.39 -42.37 37.05
N MET A 129 -54.84 -43.56 37.31
CA MET A 129 -53.84 -44.16 36.42
C MET A 129 -54.43 -44.47 35.03
N MET A 130 -55.65 -45.00 34.96
CA MET A 130 -56.32 -45.27 33.69
C MET A 130 -56.61 -43.98 32.90
N GLN A 131 -57.07 -42.92 33.57
CA GLN A 131 -57.26 -41.59 32.97
C GLN A 131 -55.94 -41.00 32.44
N ARG A 132 -54.86 -41.09 33.21
CA ARG A 132 -53.51 -40.67 32.79
C ARG A 132 -53.01 -41.46 31.59
N ASN A 133 -53.21 -42.78 31.57
CA ASN A 133 -52.84 -43.62 30.43
C ASN A 133 -53.62 -43.24 29.17
N PHE A 134 -54.92 -42.96 29.28
CA PHE A 134 -55.73 -42.51 28.16
C PHE A 134 -55.21 -41.20 27.56
N LEU A 135 -54.95 -40.19 28.40
CA LEU A 135 -54.38 -38.92 27.96
C LEU A 135 -53.01 -39.12 27.29
N ASN A 136 -52.13 -39.91 27.90
CA ASN A 136 -50.82 -40.23 27.35
C ASN A 136 -50.94 -40.90 25.97
N THR A 137 -51.85 -41.86 25.81
CA THR A 137 -52.09 -42.54 24.54
C THR A 137 -52.60 -41.61 23.45
N LYS A 138 -53.50 -40.66 23.81
CA LYS A 138 -53.98 -39.65 22.87
C LYS A 138 -52.84 -38.72 22.43
N ASP A 139 -52.03 -38.25 23.37
CA ASP A 139 -50.88 -37.39 23.09
C ASP A 139 -49.84 -38.12 22.22
N LEU A 140 -49.56 -39.40 22.50
CA LEU A 140 -48.72 -40.24 21.64
C LEU A 140 -49.24 -40.27 20.20
N SER A 141 -50.53 -40.52 20.00
CA SER A 141 -51.13 -40.54 18.66
C SER A 141 -51.01 -39.20 17.92
N LEU A 142 -51.15 -38.08 18.63
CA LEU A 142 -50.98 -36.74 18.05
C LEU A 142 -49.52 -36.47 17.66
N LEU A 143 -48.57 -36.95 18.46
CA LEU A 143 -47.14 -36.86 18.15
C LEU A 143 -46.78 -37.73 16.94
N GLU A 144 -47.29 -38.97 16.88
CA GLU A 144 -47.11 -39.86 15.71
C GLU A 144 -47.67 -39.23 14.43
N GLU A 145 -48.89 -38.69 14.47
CA GLU A 145 -49.50 -38.01 13.31
C GLU A 145 -48.65 -36.80 12.87
N GLY A 146 -48.16 -36.01 13.83
CA GLY A 146 -47.27 -34.87 13.56
C GLY A 146 -45.97 -35.30 12.89
N ILE A 147 -45.30 -36.35 13.39
CA ILE A 147 -44.07 -36.89 12.82
C ILE A 147 -44.30 -37.39 11.40
N VAL A 148 -45.38 -38.14 11.17
CA VAL A 148 -45.74 -38.66 9.84
C VAL A 148 -46.02 -37.50 8.87
N LYS A 149 -46.73 -36.45 9.32
CA LYS A 149 -47.03 -35.28 8.50
C LYS A 149 -45.76 -34.53 8.06
N VAL A 150 -44.84 -34.26 8.98
CA VAL A 150 -43.56 -33.60 8.67
C VAL A 150 -42.73 -34.47 7.72
N THR A 151 -42.61 -35.77 8.02
CA THR A 151 -41.82 -36.71 7.21
C THR A 151 -42.37 -36.82 5.79
N ASN A 152 -43.68 -36.96 5.62
CA ASN A 152 -44.33 -37.03 4.30
C ASN A 152 -44.21 -35.72 3.52
N TRP A 153 -44.25 -34.58 4.21
CA TRP A 153 -44.04 -33.29 3.56
C TRP A 153 -42.62 -33.14 3.01
N ILE A 154 -41.61 -33.54 3.79
CA ILE A 154 -40.20 -33.50 3.35
C ILE A 154 -39.97 -34.47 2.19
N LEU A 155 -40.38 -35.73 2.34
CA LEU A 155 -40.16 -36.77 1.32
C LEU A 155 -41.02 -36.61 0.06
N GLY A 156 -42.07 -35.79 0.12
CA GLY A 156 -42.98 -35.53 -1.00
C GLY A 156 -42.80 -34.12 -1.57
N PRO A 157 -43.66 -33.14 -1.20
CA PRO A 157 -43.64 -31.79 -1.74
C PRO A 157 -42.26 -31.11 -1.72
N ALA A 158 -41.53 -31.16 -0.60
CA ALA A 158 -40.27 -30.42 -0.46
C ALA A 158 -39.16 -31.01 -1.34
N GLU A 159 -39.01 -32.33 -1.33
CA GLU A 159 -38.11 -33.05 -2.23
C GLU A 159 -38.47 -32.79 -3.70
N SER A 160 -39.74 -32.87 -4.08
CA SER A 160 -40.16 -32.59 -5.46
C SER A 160 -39.83 -31.15 -5.88
N LEU A 161 -40.04 -30.18 -5.00
CA LEU A 161 -39.73 -28.77 -5.24
C LEU A 161 -38.22 -28.58 -5.47
N LEU A 162 -37.38 -29.11 -4.58
CA LEU A 162 -35.92 -29.00 -4.69
C LEU A 162 -35.38 -29.77 -5.90
N ASN A 163 -35.92 -30.95 -6.20
CA ASN A 163 -35.55 -31.75 -7.38
C ASN A 163 -35.88 -31.04 -8.71
N SER A 164 -36.94 -30.23 -8.75
CA SER A 164 -37.30 -29.44 -9.93
C SER A 164 -36.35 -28.27 -10.21
N LYS A 165 -35.50 -27.91 -9.24
CA LYS A 165 -34.60 -26.75 -9.29
C LYS A 165 -33.14 -27.22 -9.24
N GLN A 166 -32.57 -27.48 -10.42
CA GLN A 166 -31.19 -27.95 -10.54
C GLN A 166 -30.25 -26.89 -11.12
N LYS A 167 -30.73 -25.96 -11.95
CA LYS A 167 -29.89 -24.93 -12.61
C LYS A 167 -29.09 -24.06 -11.64
N VAL A 168 -27.92 -23.62 -12.10
CA VAL A 168 -26.93 -22.85 -11.32
C VAL A 168 -26.76 -21.41 -11.84
N GLY A 169 -27.10 -21.15 -13.11
CA GLY A 169 -26.98 -19.83 -13.75
C GLY A 169 -25.77 -19.75 -14.67
N TYR A 170 -25.80 -18.83 -15.62
CA TYR A 170 -24.75 -18.65 -16.65
C TYR A 170 -24.24 -17.21 -16.75
N ASP A 171 -24.81 -16.30 -15.97
CA ASP A 171 -24.40 -14.89 -15.85
C ASP A 171 -24.84 -14.34 -14.48
N VAL A 172 -24.49 -13.09 -14.19
CA VAL A 172 -24.82 -12.43 -12.91
C VAL A 172 -26.34 -12.37 -12.68
N ALA A 173 -27.11 -12.06 -13.73
CA ALA A 173 -28.55 -11.86 -13.62
C ALA A 173 -29.30 -13.18 -13.35
N SER A 174 -28.98 -14.24 -14.11
CA SER A 174 -29.57 -15.57 -13.95
C SER A 174 -29.18 -16.21 -12.62
N ALA A 175 -27.92 -16.09 -12.18
CA ALA A 175 -27.49 -16.60 -10.87
C ALA A 175 -28.19 -15.88 -9.71
N GLU A 176 -28.38 -14.56 -9.79
CA GLU A 176 -29.12 -13.79 -8.78
C GLU A 176 -30.60 -14.17 -8.74
N GLU A 177 -31.24 -14.36 -9.89
CA GLU A 177 -32.63 -14.82 -9.96
C GLU A 177 -32.78 -16.20 -9.32
N LEU A 178 -31.92 -17.16 -9.67
CA LEU A 178 -31.95 -18.50 -9.08
C LEU A 178 -31.70 -18.48 -7.56
N ARG A 179 -30.85 -17.56 -7.08
CA ARG A 179 -30.63 -17.34 -5.64
C ARG A 179 -31.91 -16.86 -4.95
N ARG A 180 -32.62 -15.89 -5.55
CA ARG A 180 -33.91 -15.39 -5.03
C ARG A 180 -34.99 -16.46 -5.06
N GLU A 181 -35.07 -17.26 -6.12
CA GLU A 181 -35.97 -18.41 -6.18
C GLU A 181 -35.67 -19.42 -5.07
N HIS A 182 -34.39 -19.66 -4.76
CA HIS A 182 -34.00 -20.57 -3.68
C HIS A 182 -34.37 -20.03 -2.30
N GLU A 183 -34.17 -18.75 -2.05
CA GLU A 183 -34.61 -18.07 -0.81
C GLU A 183 -36.13 -18.21 -0.60
N ALA A 184 -36.92 -18.16 -1.67
CA ALA A 184 -38.35 -18.42 -1.61
C ALA A 184 -38.69 -19.88 -1.21
N ILE A 185 -37.86 -20.85 -1.58
CA ILE A 185 -38.02 -22.26 -1.14
C ILE A 185 -37.69 -22.39 0.34
N GLU A 186 -36.60 -21.77 0.81
CA GLU A 186 -36.23 -21.78 2.23
C GLU A 186 -37.35 -21.21 3.11
N LEU A 187 -38.01 -20.14 2.66
CA LEU A 187 -39.18 -19.56 3.33
C LEU A 187 -40.36 -20.53 3.39
N GLN A 188 -40.61 -21.32 2.34
CA GLN A 188 -41.67 -22.34 2.36
C GLN A 188 -41.38 -23.49 3.34
N CYS A 189 -40.11 -23.75 3.66
CA CYS A 189 -39.72 -24.75 4.66
C CYS A 189 -39.88 -24.28 6.11
N TRP A 190 -40.09 -22.98 6.34
CA TRP A 190 -40.05 -22.37 7.67
C TRP A 190 -41.09 -22.97 8.64
N ASP A 191 -42.35 -23.07 8.21
CA ASP A 191 -43.42 -23.64 9.03
C ASP A 191 -43.14 -25.11 9.40
N THR A 192 -42.63 -25.90 8.44
CA THR A 192 -42.30 -27.31 8.68
C THR A 192 -41.13 -27.46 9.65
N TYR A 193 -40.11 -26.59 9.58
CA TYR A 193 -39.00 -26.60 10.53
C TYR A 193 -39.44 -26.20 11.94
N GLY A 194 -40.40 -25.27 12.07
CA GLY A 194 -41.05 -24.95 13.34
C GLY A 194 -41.79 -26.16 13.94
N ALA A 195 -42.63 -26.82 13.14
CA ALA A 195 -43.36 -28.02 13.56
C ALA A 195 -42.41 -29.17 13.94
N TYR A 196 -41.34 -29.38 13.17
CA TYR A 196 -40.29 -30.34 13.46
C TYR A 196 -39.64 -30.09 14.84
N ALA A 197 -39.22 -28.85 15.13
CA ALA A 197 -38.56 -28.52 16.39
C ALA A 197 -39.50 -28.71 17.59
N GLU A 198 -40.77 -28.32 17.44
CA GLU A 198 -41.79 -28.53 18.47
C GLU A 198 -42.01 -30.03 18.74
N LEU A 199 -42.12 -30.86 17.71
CA LEU A 199 -42.30 -32.30 17.84
C LEU A 199 -41.11 -32.96 18.52
N VAL A 200 -39.88 -32.63 18.11
CA VAL A 200 -38.66 -33.16 18.75
C VAL A 200 -38.65 -32.84 20.24
N HIS A 201 -38.93 -31.59 20.61
CA HIS A 201 -38.96 -31.18 22.02
C HIS A 201 -40.06 -31.90 22.80
N LYS A 202 -41.27 -32.02 22.24
CA LYS A 202 -42.38 -32.72 22.89
C LYS A 202 -42.08 -34.21 23.09
N VAL A 203 -41.55 -34.90 22.08
CA VAL A 203 -41.17 -36.32 22.18
C VAL A 203 -40.09 -36.52 23.23
N ASP A 204 -39.05 -35.67 23.24
CA ASP A 204 -37.97 -35.74 24.23
C ASP A 204 -38.47 -35.44 25.65
N SER A 205 -39.55 -34.64 25.81
CA SER A 205 -40.21 -34.43 27.10
C SER A 205 -41.05 -35.61 27.54
N PHE A 206 -41.69 -36.30 26.60
CA PHE A 206 -42.54 -37.47 26.83
C PHE A 206 -41.76 -38.71 27.28
N ALA A 207 -40.45 -38.75 27.02
CA ALA A 207 -39.58 -39.88 27.30
C ALA A 207 -38.86 -39.82 28.66
N ARG A 208 -39.10 -38.80 29.50
CA ARG A 208 -38.33 -38.56 30.75
C ARG A 208 -38.91 -39.21 32.01
N ASP A 209 -40.21 -39.51 32.04
CA ASP A 209 -40.90 -40.03 33.21
C ASP A 209 -41.37 -41.48 32.96
N GLU A 210 -40.97 -42.41 33.84
CA GLU A 210 -41.32 -43.86 33.83
C GLU A 210 -40.57 -44.79 32.83
N PRO A 211 -40.49 -46.11 33.11
CA PRO A 211 -39.94 -47.08 32.16
C PRO A 211 -40.73 -47.05 30.83
N LEU A 212 -40.01 -46.83 29.73
CA LEU A 212 -40.59 -46.65 28.40
C LEU A 212 -41.44 -47.84 27.95
N THR A 213 -42.67 -47.56 27.54
CA THR A 213 -43.56 -48.50 26.86
C THR A 213 -43.06 -48.81 25.44
N ILE A 214 -43.54 -49.90 24.84
CA ILE A 214 -43.18 -50.27 23.46
C ILE A 214 -43.57 -49.15 22.48
N GLN A 215 -44.76 -48.56 22.65
CA GLN A 215 -45.25 -47.46 21.81
C GLN A 215 -44.37 -46.22 21.90
N GLN A 216 -43.85 -45.89 23.09
CA GLN A 216 -42.90 -44.78 23.25
C GLN A 216 -41.57 -45.05 22.53
N LYS A 217 -41.09 -46.30 22.53
CA LYS A 217 -39.87 -46.67 21.78
C LYS A 217 -40.08 -46.56 20.27
N ASP A 218 -41.24 -46.98 19.78
CA ASP A 218 -41.60 -46.86 18.37
C ASP A 218 -41.67 -45.37 17.96
N LEU A 219 -42.30 -44.53 18.78
CA LEU A 219 -42.34 -43.08 18.58
C LEU A 219 -40.94 -42.46 18.51
N ILE A 220 -40.04 -42.84 19.41
CA ILE A 220 -38.63 -42.37 19.39
C ILE A 220 -37.96 -42.78 18.07
N SER A 221 -38.15 -44.02 17.62
CA SER A 221 -37.57 -44.47 16.34
C SER A 221 -38.13 -43.70 15.14
N GLN A 222 -39.42 -43.35 15.14
CA GLN A 222 -40.03 -42.52 14.10
C GLN A 222 -39.49 -41.08 14.16
N LYS A 223 -39.29 -40.54 15.37
CA LYS A 223 -38.65 -39.23 15.57
C LYS A 223 -37.22 -39.21 15.03
N ASP A 224 -36.43 -40.25 15.31
CA ASP A 224 -35.05 -40.34 14.84
C ASP A 224 -34.99 -40.46 13.32
N PHE A 225 -35.93 -41.20 12.70
CA PHE A 225 -36.07 -41.23 11.26
C PHE A 225 -36.45 -39.86 10.68
N MET A 226 -37.38 -39.14 11.30
CA MET A 226 -37.75 -37.78 10.91
C MET A 226 -36.56 -36.81 11.05
N ASP A 227 -35.80 -36.87 12.14
CA ASP A 227 -34.58 -36.07 12.36
C ASP A 227 -33.56 -36.34 11.25
N PHE A 228 -33.32 -37.61 10.91
CA PHE A 228 -32.46 -37.98 9.79
C PHE A 228 -32.92 -37.34 8.47
N VAL A 229 -34.18 -37.55 8.09
CA VAL A 229 -34.77 -37.03 6.84
C VAL A 229 -34.71 -35.50 6.77
N CYS A 230 -35.08 -34.81 7.86
CA CYS A 230 -35.07 -33.36 7.93
C CYS A 230 -33.64 -32.80 7.84
N ARG A 231 -32.66 -33.41 8.53
CA ARG A 231 -31.25 -32.98 8.48
C ARG A 231 -30.63 -33.22 7.12
N SER A 232 -30.90 -34.36 6.50
CA SER A 232 -30.43 -34.68 5.14
C SER A 232 -30.99 -33.69 4.12
N PHE A 233 -32.30 -33.40 4.18
CA PHE A 233 -32.92 -32.38 3.34
C PHE A 233 -32.33 -30.98 3.57
N ALA A 234 -32.18 -30.56 4.83
CA ALA A 234 -31.62 -29.24 5.18
C ALA A 234 -30.17 -29.09 4.68
N THR A 235 -29.34 -30.14 4.82
CA THR A 235 -27.96 -30.16 4.31
C THR A 235 -27.93 -29.98 2.79
N ARG A 236 -28.87 -30.61 2.07
CA ARG A 236 -28.99 -30.50 0.63
C ARG A 236 -29.50 -29.12 0.19
N LEU A 237 -30.45 -28.55 0.92
CA LEU A 237 -30.96 -27.20 0.71
C LEU A 237 -29.82 -26.18 0.86
N GLU A 238 -29.09 -26.23 1.97
CA GLU A 238 -27.94 -25.37 2.25
C GLU A 238 -26.80 -25.59 1.22
N ARG A 239 -26.58 -26.83 0.76
CA ARG A 239 -25.63 -27.07 -0.33
C ARG A 239 -26.02 -26.33 -1.61
N ARG A 240 -27.29 -26.36 -2.00
CA ARG A 240 -27.77 -25.62 -3.19
C ARG A 240 -27.57 -24.12 -3.01
N ARG A 241 -27.88 -23.58 -1.83
CA ARG A 241 -27.61 -22.17 -1.47
C ARG A 241 -26.15 -21.79 -1.73
N ASN A 242 -25.22 -22.59 -1.21
CA ASN A 242 -23.78 -22.34 -1.35
C ASN A 242 -23.32 -22.39 -2.81
N ILE A 243 -23.84 -23.32 -3.61
CA ILE A 243 -23.58 -23.37 -5.06
C ILE A 243 -24.04 -22.07 -5.74
N LEU A 244 -25.25 -21.60 -5.46
CA LEU A 244 -25.79 -20.38 -6.07
C LEU A 244 -25.05 -19.11 -5.64
N ILE A 245 -24.66 -19.01 -4.38
CA ILE A 245 -23.87 -17.88 -3.88
C ILE A 245 -22.48 -17.84 -4.55
N THR A 246 -21.81 -18.99 -4.63
CA THR A 246 -20.49 -19.07 -5.29
C THR A 246 -20.61 -18.85 -6.80
N SER A 247 -21.64 -19.37 -7.46
CA SER A 247 -21.93 -19.09 -8.87
C SER A 247 -22.10 -17.60 -9.14
N LEU A 248 -22.95 -16.93 -8.35
CA LEU A 248 -23.15 -15.49 -8.43
C LEU A 248 -21.84 -14.71 -8.22
N ARG A 249 -21.04 -15.10 -7.23
CA ARG A 249 -19.74 -14.46 -6.96
C ARG A 249 -18.77 -14.65 -8.13
N PHE A 250 -18.69 -15.85 -8.68
CA PHE A 250 -17.88 -16.17 -9.86
C PHE A 250 -18.27 -15.28 -11.05
N PHE A 251 -19.54 -15.23 -11.43
CA PHE A 251 -19.98 -14.41 -12.57
C PHE A 251 -19.78 -12.91 -12.34
N ARG A 252 -19.88 -12.41 -11.10
CA ARG A 252 -19.55 -11.02 -10.77
C ARG A 252 -18.07 -10.71 -10.98
N LEU A 253 -17.18 -11.62 -10.55
CA LEU A 253 -15.74 -11.50 -10.76
C LEU A 253 -15.39 -11.56 -12.25
N VAL A 254 -16.07 -12.43 -13.02
CA VAL A 254 -15.92 -12.50 -14.48
C VAL A 254 -16.31 -11.17 -15.12
N SER A 255 -17.50 -10.62 -14.83
CA SER A 255 -17.90 -9.32 -15.36
C SER A 255 -16.88 -8.23 -15.01
N GLU A 256 -16.51 -8.13 -13.73
CA GLU A 256 -15.55 -7.14 -13.24
C GLU A 256 -14.19 -7.24 -13.94
N TYR A 257 -13.66 -8.45 -14.12
CA TYR A 257 -12.38 -8.67 -14.79
C TYR A 257 -12.43 -8.26 -16.26
N PHE A 258 -13.47 -8.65 -16.99
CA PHE A 258 -13.59 -8.36 -18.41
C PHE A 258 -13.80 -6.85 -18.68
N ASP A 259 -14.64 -6.20 -17.87
CA ASP A 259 -14.90 -4.76 -17.94
C ASP A 259 -13.62 -3.96 -17.65
N LYS A 260 -12.94 -4.25 -16.52
CA LYS A 260 -11.70 -3.54 -16.15
C LYS A 260 -10.57 -3.78 -17.14
N THR A 261 -10.41 -5.01 -17.63
CA THR A 261 -9.39 -5.29 -18.65
C THR A 261 -9.67 -4.50 -19.93
N GLY A 262 -10.94 -4.37 -20.32
CA GLY A 262 -11.36 -3.54 -21.46
C GLY A 262 -11.02 -2.05 -21.25
N GLU A 263 -11.38 -1.49 -20.09
CA GLU A 263 -11.10 -0.09 -19.76
C GLU A 263 -9.60 0.22 -19.80
N VAL A 264 -8.75 -0.65 -19.24
CA VAL A 264 -7.30 -0.44 -19.21
C VAL A 264 -6.71 -0.56 -20.60
N PHE A 265 -7.18 -1.51 -21.40
CA PHE A 265 -6.74 -1.65 -22.79
C PHE A 265 -7.08 -0.40 -23.62
N ASP A 266 -8.31 0.08 -23.53
CA ASP A 266 -8.74 1.24 -24.33
C ASP A 266 -8.09 2.54 -23.85
N SER A 267 -8.00 2.76 -22.54
CA SER A 267 -7.54 4.04 -21.98
C SER A 267 -6.02 4.15 -21.85
N LEU A 268 -5.34 3.09 -21.41
CA LEU A 268 -3.92 3.13 -21.04
C LEU A 268 -3.00 2.48 -22.08
N VAL A 269 -3.51 1.51 -22.86
CA VAL A 269 -2.73 0.83 -23.92
C VAL A 269 -2.97 1.49 -25.28
N MET A 270 -4.22 1.53 -25.76
CA MET A 270 -4.55 2.00 -27.12
C MET A 270 -4.75 3.53 -27.22
N GLY A 271 -5.38 4.15 -26.22
CA GLY A 271 -5.70 5.58 -26.22
C GLY A 271 -4.52 6.51 -25.93
N ASN A 272 -3.38 5.96 -25.49
CA ASN A 272 -2.28 6.77 -25.01
C ASN A 272 -1.35 7.22 -26.15
N LYS A 273 -1.66 8.38 -26.72
CA LYS A 273 -0.71 9.08 -27.59
C LYS A 273 0.49 9.53 -26.75
N ILE A 274 1.69 9.12 -27.14
CA ILE A 274 2.99 9.47 -26.52
C ILE A 274 3.36 10.93 -26.85
N GLY A 275 2.41 11.86 -26.77
CA GLY A 275 2.63 13.28 -27.06
C GLY A 275 2.95 14.09 -25.81
N ASP A 276 2.46 13.65 -24.64
CA ASP A 276 2.66 14.35 -23.38
C ASP A 276 3.60 13.55 -22.48
N PHE A 277 4.87 13.95 -22.51
CA PHE A 277 5.98 13.31 -21.80
C PHE A 277 5.93 13.60 -20.30
N ALA A 278 5.37 14.75 -19.89
CA ALA A 278 5.29 15.15 -18.50
C ALA A 278 4.31 14.27 -17.70
N SER A 279 3.20 13.83 -18.33
CA SER A 279 2.24 12.92 -17.69
C SER A 279 2.63 11.44 -17.77
N ALA A 280 3.70 11.07 -18.47
CA ALA A 280 4.10 9.67 -18.69
C ALA A 280 4.34 8.92 -17.36
N GLY A 281 5.01 9.53 -16.40
CA GLY A 281 5.27 8.91 -15.09
C GLY A 281 3.98 8.65 -14.29
N GLN A 282 2.99 9.55 -14.37
CA GLN A 282 1.69 9.34 -13.72
C GLN A 282 0.89 8.22 -14.39
N LYS A 283 0.91 8.16 -15.72
CA LYS A 283 0.27 7.10 -16.51
C LYS A 283 0.91 5.74 -16.23
N LEU A 284 2.24 5.68 -16.13
CA LEU A 284 2.97 4.47 -15.76
C LEU A 284 2.51 3.94 -14.40
N LYS A 285 2.42 4.83 -13.40
CA LYS A 285 1.95 4.47 -12.06
C LYS A 285 0.53 3.92 -12.09
N LYS A 286 -0.39 4.58 -12.80
CA LYS A 286 -1.78 4.11 -12.96
C LYS A 286 -1.85 2.74 -13.64
N LEU A 287 -1.03 2.52 -14.68
CA LEU A 287 -0.96 1.22 -15.37
C LEU A 287 -0.47 0.11 -14.43
N GLN A 288 0.56 0.36 -13.63
CA GLN A 288 1.10 -0.59 -12.64
C GLN A 288 0.09 -0.90 -11.53
N GLU A 289 -0.59 0.12 -10.99
CA GLU A 289 -1.64 -0.05 -9.98
C GLU A 289 -2.82 -0.87 -10.54
N SER A 290 -3.23 -0.57 -11.78
CA SER A 290 -4.31 -1.27 -12.45
C SER A 290 -3.96 -2.73 -12.76
N GLN A 291 -2.73 -3.00 -13.23
CA GLN A 291 -2.24 -4.36 -13.46
C GLN A 291 -2.27 -5.18 -12.16
N ALA A 292 -1.78 -4.63 -11.05
CA ALA A 292 -1.80 -5.33 -9.76
C ALA A 292 -3.23 -5.63 -9.28
N LEU A 293 -4.18 -4.73 -9.55
CA LEU A 293 -5.58 -4.95 -9.24
C LEU A 293 -6.20 -6.04 -10.14
N LEU A 294 -5.92 -6.04 -11.44
CA LEU A 294 -6.37 -7.07 -12.36
C LEU A 294 -5.84 -8.46 -11.96
N ASP A 295 -4.55 -8.56 -11.60
CA ASP A 295 -3.95 -9.80 -11.12
C ASP A 295 -4.58 -10.31 -9.81
N ALA A 296 -5.09 -9.41 -8.96
CA ALA A 296 -5.82 -9.79 -7.75
C ALA A 296 -7.22 -10.30 -8.07
N VAL A 297 -7.96 -9.62 -8.95
CA VAL A 297 -9.30 -10.04 -9.40
C VAL A 297 -9.23 -11.37 -10.14
N GLU A 298 -8.24 -11.55 -11.04
CA GLU A 298 -8.02 -12.81 -11.77
C GLU A 298 -7.81 -13.99 -10.80
N ARG A 299 -6.94 -13.82 -9.79
CA ARG A 299 -6.68 -14.88 -8.81
C ARG A 299 -7.94 -15.30 -8.04
N GLU A 300 -8.75 -14.33 -7.59
CA GLU A 300 -10.00 -14.64 -6.91
C GLU A 300 -11.05 -15.22 -7.86
N LEU A 301 -11.10 -14.78 -9.13
CA LEU A 301 -11.96 -15.35 -10.17
C LEU A 301 -11.64 -16.82 -10.39
N VAL A 302 -10.37 -17.16 -10.62
CA VAL A 302 -9.91 -18.54 -10.84
C VAL A 302 -10.25 -19.41 -9.64
N LYS A 303 -9.90 -18.95 -8.43
CA LYS A 303 -10.18 -19.66 -7.18
C LYS A 303 -11.68 -19.91 -6.96
N GLU A 304 -12.53 -18.92 -7.21
CA GLU A 304 -13.99 -19.11 -7.05
C GLU A 304 -14.57 -20.00 -8.16
N GLY A 305 -14.03 -19.94 -9.38
CA GLY A 305 -14.40 -20.84 -10.48
C GLY A 305 -14.03 -22.30 -10.22
N GLU A 306 -12.80 -22.56 -9.75
CA GLU A 306 -12.36 -23.91 -9.34
C GLU A 306 -13.25 -24.45 -8.21
N LYS A 307 -13.50 -23.63 -7.18
CA LYS A 307 -14.39 -23.99 -6.07
C LYS A 307 -15.81 -24.30 -6.56
N LEU A 308 -16.35 -23.54 -7.50
CA LEU A 308 -17.66 -23.81 -8.10
C LEU A 308 -17.65 -25.16 -8.81
N SER A 309 -16.66 -25.40 -9.68
CA SER A 309 -16.50 -26.66 -10.41
C SER A 309 -16.40 -27.86 -9.46
N ASP A 310 -15.66 -27.75 -8.35
CA ASP A 310 -15.54 -28.78 -7.33
C ASP A 310 -16.90 -29.08 -6.67
N MET A 311 -17.64 -28.04 -6.28
CA MET A 311 -18.97 -28.22 -5.66
C MET A 311 -19.99 -28.86 -6.59
N LEU A 312 -19.92 -28.56 -7.90
CA LEU A 312 -20.77 -29.17 -8.93
C LEU A 312 -20.39 -30.64 -9.20
N SER A 313 -19.12 -30.98 -9.06
CA SER A 313 -18.61 -32.34 -9.30
C SER A 313 -18.92 -33.32 -8.15
N MET A 314 -19.22 -32.80 -6.95
CA MET A 314 -19.53 -33.64 -5.80
C MET A 314 -20.91 -34.35 -5.97
N PRO A 315 -21.05 -35.65 -5.63
CA PRO A 315 -22.33 -36.35 -5.75
C PRO A 315 -23.38 -35.79 -4.78
N VAL A 316 -24.65 -35.83 -5.17
CA VAL A 316 -25.78 -35.34 -4.37
C VAL A 316 -26.59 -36.53 -3.84
N LYS A 317 -27.08 -36.41 -2.61
CA LYS A 317 -27.97 -37.41 -1.99
C LYS A 317 -29.35 -36.82 -1.72
N ASP A 318 -30.39 -37.64 -1.80
CA ASP A 318 -31.74 -37.26 -1.39
C ASP A 318 -31.90 -37.28 0.14
N ALA A 319 -33.07 -36.88 0.65
CA ALA A 319 -33.39 -36.91 2.08
C ALA A 319 -33.35 -38.32 2.72
N LEU A 320 -33.33 -39.40 1.92
CA LEU A 320 -33.16 -40.78 2.39
C LEU A 320 -31.71 -41.27 2.30
N GLY A 321 -30.78 -40.41 1.87
CA GLY A 321 -29.37 -40.73 1.73
C GLY A 321 -29.04 -41.54 0.46
N ARG A 322 -29.99 -41.70 -0.45
CA ARG A 322 -29.78 -42.36 -1.75
C ARG A 322 -29.13 -41.39 -2.72
N GLU A 323 -28.30 -41.91 -3.61
CA GLU A 323 -27.64 -41.10 -4.62
C GLU A 323 -28.65 -40.55 -5.63
N LEU A 324 -28.59 -39.25 -5.87
CA LEU A 324 -29.46 -38.52 -6.79
C LEU A 324 -28.66 -38.16 -8.04
N VAL A 325 -29.19 -38.55 -9.21
CA VAL A 325 -28.58 -38.19 -10.50
C VAL A 325 -28.93 -36.74 -10.81
N VAL A 326 -27.94 -35.85 -10.68
CA VAL A 326 -28.01 -34.46 -11.10
C VAL A 326 -26.92 -34.24 -12.13
N ASP A 327 -27.29 -33.70 -13.29
CA ASP A 327 -26.35 -33.44 -14.37
C ASP A 327 -25.91 -31.98 -14.37
N TYR A 328 -24.67 -31.74 -13.94
CA TYR A 328 -24.01 -30.43 -14.00
C TYR A 328 -22.93 -30.38 -15.10
N THR A 329 -22.92 -31.33 -16.03
CA THR A 329 -21.84 -31.46 -17.02
C THR A 329 -21.68 -30.20 -17.85
N GLU A 330 -22.79 -29.62 -18.34
CA GLU A 330 -22.77 -28.37 -19.11
C GLU A 330 -22.30 -27.17 -18.28
N ASP A 331 -22.75 -27.05 -17.02
CA ASP A 331 -22.34 -25.97 -16.11
C ASP A 331 -20.83 -26.04 -15.81
N ILE A 332 -20.29 -27.24 -15.58
CA ILE A 332 -18.85 -27.46 -15.35
C ILE A 332 -18.03 -27.10 -16.59
N ILE A 333 -18.51 -27.47 -17.79
CA ILE A 333 -17.87 -27.09 -19.06
C ILE A 333 -17.88 -25.57 -19.22
N ASN A 334 -19.01 -24.91 -18.97
CA ASN A 334 -19.11 -23.45 -19.07
C ASN A 334 -18.14 -22.73 -18.12
N VAL A 335 -18.04 -23.18 -16.86
CA VAL A 335 -17.07 -22.62 -15.90
C VAL A 335 -15.65 -22.79 -16.41
N ARG A 336 -15.29 -23.97 -16.92
CA ARG A 336 -13.97 -24.22 -17.50
C ARG A 336 -13.69 -23.33 -18.72
N ASP A 337 -14.63 -23.21 -19.64
CA ASP A 337 -14.49 -22.39 -20.84
C ASP A 337 -14.25 -20.90 -20.48
N ILE A 338 -14.94 -20.40 -19.44
CA ILE A 338 -14.73 -19.03 -18.94
C ILE A 338 -13.34 -18.87 -18.30
N LEU A 339 -12.86 -19.86 -17.54
CA LEU A 339 -11.51 -19.84 -16.97
C LEU A 339 -10.43 -19.85 -18.07
N ASP A 340 -10.63 -20.66 -19.10
CA ASP A 340 -9.74 -20.74 -20.27
C ASP A 340 -9.77 -19.41 -21.06
N ALA A 341 -10.95 -18.82 -21.25
CA ALA A 341 -11.09 -17.51 -21.88
C ALA A 341 -10.43 -16.38 -21.06
N THR A 342 -10.53 -16.45 -19.74
CA THR A 342 -9.86 -15.52 -18.80
C THR A 342 -8.34 -15.62 -18.96
N THR A 343 -7.81 -16.83 -18.99
CA THR A 343 -6.37 -17.11 -19.19
C THR A 343 -5.89 -16.63 -20.55
N ALA A 344 -6.66 -16.91 -21.62
CA ALA A 344 -6.35 -16.45 -22.96
C ALA A 344 -6.32 -14.92 -23.03
N ARG A 345 -7.30 -14.23 -22.41
CA ARG A 345 -7.35 -12.77 -22.35
C ARG A 345 -6.16 -12.18 -21.61
N LYS A 346 -5.77 -12.76 -20.46
CA LYS A 346 -4.56 -12.38 -19.72
C LYS A 346 -3.33 -12.43 -20.61
N ASN A 347 -3.13 -13.55 -21.32
CA ASN A 347 -1.94 -13.74 -22.15
C ASN A 347 -1.88 -12.74 -23.30
N ILE A 348 -3.01 -12.47 -23.97
CA ILE A 348 -3.10 -11.46 -25.04
C ILE A 348 -2.77 -10.06 -24.50
N PHE A 349 -3.27 -9.75 -23.30
CA PHE A 349 -3.11 -8.45 -22.69
C PHE A 349 -1.71 -8.21 -22.10
N SER A 350 -1.06 -9.27 -21.61
CA SER A 350 0.25 -9.22 -20.94
C SER A 350 1.31 -8.54 -21.81
N ASP A 351 1.48 -9.00 -23.05
CA ASP A 351 2.51 -8.47 -23.96
C ASP A 351 2.29 -6.98 -24.27
N SER A 352 1.02 -6.60 -24.45
CA SER A 352 0.65 -5.22 -24.77
C SER A 352 0.87 -4.28 -23.58
N VAL A 353 0.53 -4.73 -22.37
CA VAL A 353 0.78 -3.97 -21.14
C VAL A 353 2.26 -3.86 -20.84
N GLU A 354 3.02 -4.94 -21.01
CA GLU A 354 4.46 -4.93 -20.77
C GLU A 354 5.18 -3.98 -21.73
N LEU A 355 4.84 -4.03 -23.02
CA LEU A 355 5.35 -3.08 -24.01
C LEU A 355 5.00 -1.64 -23.65
N GLN A 356 3.75 -1.39 -23.24
CA GLN A 356 3.31 -0.04 -22.87
C GLN A 356 3.98 0.47 -21.60
N LYS A 357 4.17 -0.40 -20.60
CA LYS A 357 4.89 -0.09 -19.37
C LYS A 357 6.34 0.32 -19.68
N LEU A 358 7.04 -0.48 -20.47
CA LEU A 358 8.42 -0.19 -20.87
C LEU A 358 8.51 1.09 -21.70
N THR A 359 7.55 1.33 -22.58
CA THR A 359 7.48 2.58 -23.36
C THR A 359 7.29 3.80 -22.44
N LEU A 360 6.37 3.72 -21.48
CA LEU A 360 6.12 4.80 -20.51
C LEU A 360 7.32 5.03 -19.59
N GLU A 361 8.04 3.99 -19.18
CA GLU A 361 9.31 4.09 -18.43
C GLU A 361 10.36 4.85 -19.24
N GLN A 362 10.58 4.47 -20.51
CA GLN A 362 11.54 5.14 -21.39
C GLN A 362 11.17 6.61 -21.63
N VAL A 363 9.88 6.91 -21.87
CA VAL A 363 9.39 8.29 -22.06
C VAL A 363 9.58 9.13 -20.80
N THR A 364 9.35 8.54 -19.62
CA THR A 364 9.59 9.23 -18.33
C THR A 364 11.07 9.58 -18.17
N HIS A 365 11.99 8.66 -18.52
CA HIS A 365 13.42 8.94 -18.50
C HIS A 365 13.84 9.99 -19.53
N ILE A 366 13.29 9.95 -20.74
CA ILE A 366 13.53 11.00 -21.75
C ILE A 366 13.16 12.37 -21.20
N HIS A 367 11.97 12.49 -20.61
CA HIS A 367 11.50 13.75 -20.02
C HIS A 367 12.45 14.26 -18.92
N GLN A 368 12.90 13.37 -18.03
CA GLN A 368 13.87 13.71 -16.98
C GLN A 368 15.19 14.18 -17.55
N TYR A 369 15.79 13.42 -18.47
CA TYR A 369 17.07 13.80 -19.08
C TYR A 369 17.01 15.11 -19.85
N GLU A 370 15.91 15.40 -20.52
CA GLU A 370 15.74 16.65 -21.27
C GLU A 370 15.45 17.85 -20.37
N THR A 371 14.75 17.63 -19.25
CA THR A 371 14.57 18.65 -18.21
C THR A 371 15.91 18.97 -17.55
N ASP A 372 16.67 17.94 -17.18
CA ASP A 372 18.01 18.10 -16.57
C ASP A 372 19.01 18.72 -17.55
N ALA A 373 18.94 18.38 -18.84
CA ALA A 373 19.76 19.01 -19.86
C ALA A 373 19.39 20.49 -20.03
N SER A 374 18.11 20.84 -19.96
CA SER A 374 17.65 22.24 -19.94
C SER A 374 18.20 22.99 -18.73
N GLN A 375 18.26 22.34 -17.56
CA GLN A 375 18.87 22.91 -16.36
C GLN A 375 20.40 23.12 -16.52
N ALA A 376 21.10 22.18 -17.16
CA ALA A 376 22.52 22.32 -17.45
C ALA A 376 22.80 23.50 -18.40
N ILE A 377 21.90 23.76 -19.36
CA ILE A 377 21.98 24.96 -20.22
C ILE A 377 21.85 26.23 -19.38
N GLN A 378 20.86 26.28 -18.47
CA GLN A 378 20.70 27.42 -17.58
C GLN A 378 21.94 27.67 -16.72
N TRP A 379 22.56 26.61 -16.17
CA TRP A 379 23.81 26.76 -15.42
C TRP A 379 24.96 27.30 -16.27
N LEU A 380 25.07 26.90 -17.54
CA LEU A 380 26.06 27.47 -18.46
C LEU A 380 25.78 28.96 -18.74
N ASP A 381 24.52 29.35 -18.86
CA ASP A 381 24.12 30.75 -19.03
C ASP A 381 24.41 31.57 -17.76
N ASP A 382 24.15 31.01 -16.57
CA ASP A 382 24.49 31.64 -15.28
C ASP A 382 26.01 31.80 -15.12
N LEU A 383 26.78 30.76 -15.44
CA LEU A 383 28.24 30.82 -15.47
C LEU A 383 28.71 31.88 -16.46
N PHE A 384 28.08 31.98 -17.63
CA PHE A 384 28.41 33.01 -18.60
C PHE A 384 28.19 34.42 -18.05
N HIS A 385 27.11 34.66 -17.31
CA HIS A 385 26.88 35.94 -16.63
C HIS A 385 27.91 36.22 -15.53
N VAL A 386 28.25 35.23 -14.70
CA VAL A 386 29.30 35.34 -13.67
C VAL A 386 30.66 35.66 -14.30
N LEU A 387 30.99 35.05 -15.44
CA LEU A 387 32.21 35.31 -16.18
C LEU A 387 32.32 36.79 -16.58
N LEU A 388 31.24 37.37 -17.11
CA LEU A 388 31.23 38.77 -17.56
C LEU A 388 31.34 39.75 -16.40
N LYS A 389 30.58 39.49 -15.33
CA LYS A 389 30.44 40.38 -14.18
C LYS A 389 31.68 40.35 -13.28
N ASP A 390 32.08 39.16 -12.84
CA ASP A 390 33.05 39.00 -11.74
C ASP A 390 34.45 38.66 -12.26
N HIS A 391 34.55 37.90 -13.35
CA HIS A 391 35.84 37.45 -13.91
C HIS A 391 36.27 38.20 -15.18
N GLY A 392 35.54 39.26 -15.56
CA GLY A 392 35.76 40.00 -16.80
C GLY A 392 36.86 41.07 -16.78
N HIS A 393 37.51 41.26 -15.63
CA HIS A 393 38.51 42.30 -15.42
C HIS A 393 39.93 41.71 -15.27
N VAL A 394 40.94 42.57 -15.37
CA VAL A 394 42.36 42.22 -15.24
C VAL A 394 42.96 42.95 -14.03
N GLY A 395 43.79 42.26 -13.24
CA GLY A 395 44.49 42.84 -12.09
C GLY A 395 45.60 43.83 -12.46
N VAL A 396 46.11 44.55 -11.46
CA VAL A 396 47.15 45.59 -11.64
C VAL A 396 48.55 45.11 -11.27
N THR A 397 48.66 43.98 -10.58
CA THR A 397 49.95 43.36 -10.21
C THR A 397 50.12 41.97 -10.82
N VAL A 398 51.38 41.52 -10.98
CA VAL A 398 51.67 40.15 -11.46
C VAL A 398 51.03 39.09 -10.58
N TYR A 399 50.99 39.31 -9.26
CA TYR A 399 50.39 38.38 -8.30
C TYR A 399 48.87 38.29 -8.47
N GLU A 400 48.17 39.42 -8.58
CA GLU A 400 46.72 39.45 -8.83
C GLU A 400 46.35 38.80 -10.16
N ILE A 401 47.07 39.14 -11.24
CA ILE A 401 46.81 38.57 -12.56
C ILE A 401 47.04 37.05 -12.56
N GLN A 402 48.07 36.58 -11.86
CA GLN A 402 48.35 35.15 -11.75
C GLN A 402 47.28 34.42 -10.92
N PHE A 403 46.81 35.03 -9.82
CA PHE A 403 45.69 34.50 -9.04
C PHE A 403 44.40 34.41 -9.88
N GLN A 404 44.02 35.49 -10.56
CA GLN A 404 42.85 35.51 -11.46
C GLN A 404 42.95 34.47 -12.58
N LYS A 405 44.15 34.24 -13.12
CA LYS A 405 44.38 33.22 -14.14
C LYS A 405 44.14 31.80 -13.61
N ASP A 406 44.61 31.50 -12.40
CA ASP A 406 44.44 30.18 -11.78
C ASP A 406 42.96 29.95 -11.39
N GLU A 407 42.27 30.98 -10.88
CA GLU A 407 40.82 30.95 -10.67
C GLU A 407 40.05 30.75 -11.97
N HIS A 408 40.39 31.50 -13.03
CA HIS A 408 39.74 31.39 -14.34
C HIS A 408 39.92 30.00 -14.96
N GLN A 409 41.07 29.35 -14.76
CA GLN A 409 41.27 27.98 -15.21
C GLN A 409 40.33 27.01 -14.49
N THR A 410 40.21 27.13 -13.17
CA THR A 410 39.29 26.31 -12.35
C THR A 410 37.82 26.56 -12.74
N PHE A 411 37.48 27.81 -13.04
CA PHE A 411 36.16 28.21 -13.54
C PHE A 411 35.84 27.55 -14.91
N GLN A 412 36.79 27.57 -15.84
CA GLN A 412 36.64 26.93 -17.15
C GLN A 412 36.49 25.40 -17.05
N GLU A 413 37.17 24.76 -16.11
CA GLU A 413 37.00 23.33 -15.83
C GLU A 413 35.58 23.04 -15.36
N THR A 414 35.04 23.86 -14.44
CA THR A 414 33.65 23.73 -13.95
C THR A 414 32.62 23.89 -15.08
N ALA A 415 32.79 24.90 -15.94
CA ALA A 415 31.92 25.10 -17.10
C ALA A 415 32.00 23.94 -18.10
N LYS A 416 33.21 23.40 -18.34
CA LYS A 416 33.42 22.25 -19.21
C LYS A 416 32.73 21.00 -18.68
N ASP A 417 32.83 20.75 -17.37
CA ASP A 417 32.18 19.60 -16.74
C ASP A 417 30.65 19.73 -16.79
N THR A 418 30.12 20.93 -16.61
CA THR A 418 28.68 21.23 -16.77
C THR A 418 28.20 20.95 -18.20
N TYR A 419 28.95 21.39 -19.21
CA TYR A 419 28.64 21.09 -20.61
C TYR A 419 28.72 19.59 -20.92
N ASN A 420 29.74 18.90 -20.42
CA ASN A 420 29.90 17.45 -20.58
C ASN A 420 28.73 16.69 -19.94
N TYR A 421 28.26 17.13 -18.77
CA TYR A 421 27.08 16.58 -18.11
C TYR A 421 25.84 16.73 -18.98
N GLY A 422 25.56 17.94 -19.50
CA GLY A 422 24.47 18.16 -20.46
C GLY A 422 24.57 17.29 -21.71
N CYS A 423 25.78 17.08 -22.25
CA CYS A 423 26.00 16.19 -23.38
C CYS A 423 25.68 14.72 -23.06
N GLN A 424 26.05 14.25 -21.87
CA GLN A 424 25.74 12.88 -21.43
C GLN A 424 24.22 12.66 -21.31
N LEU A 425 23.50 13.61 -20.71
CA LEU A 425 22.05 13.56 -20.59
C LEU A 425 21.38 13.52 -21.97
N LEU A 426 21.81 14.38 -22.90
CA LEU A 426 21.27 14.39 -24.25
C LEU A 426 21.59 13.09 -25.01
N ASN A 427 22.80 12.54 -24.88
CA ASN A 427 23.13 11.26 -25.51
C ASN A 427 22.25 10.12 -24.97
N ALA A 428 21.97 10.10 -23.67
CA ALA A 428 21.06 9.13 -23.05
C ALA A 428 19.61 9.30 -23.57
N SER A 429 19.10 10.55 -23.61
CA SER A 429 17.79 10.86 -24.20
C SER A 429 17.69 10.43 -25.66
N LEU A 430 18.73 10.70 -26.47
CA LEU A 430 18.75 10.34 -27.89
C LEU A 430 18.65 8.82 -28.10
N ALA A 431 19.42 8.04 -27.32
CA ALA A 431 19.38 6.58 -27.40
C ALA A 431 17.97 6.05 -27.09
N LEU A 432 17.31 6.60 -26.07
CA LEU A 432 15.95 6.21 -25.70
C LEU A 432 14.90 6.66 -26.73
N ARG A 433 15.01 7.87 -27.28
CA ARG A 433 14.12 8.35 -28.34
C ARG A 433 14.23 7.46 -29.59
N GLN A 434 15.44 7.03 -29.94
CA GLN A 434 15.67 6.11 -31.05
C GLN A 434 15.08 4.72 -30.81
N SER A 435 15.21 4.16 -29.60
CA SER A 435 14.61 2.86 -29.27
C SER A 435 13.08 2.89 -29.33
N CYS A 436 12.48 4.01 -28.91
CA CYS A 436 11.04 4.24 -28.97
C CYS A 436 10.52 4.72 -30.34
N LYS A 437 11.39 4.98 -31.33
CA LYS A 437 11.05 5.61 -32.62
C LYS A 437 10.28 6.94 -32.48
N LEU A 438 10.68 7.75 -31.50
CA LEU A 438 10.08 9.06 -31.22
C LEU A 438 10.68 10.16 -32.10
N PRO A 439 9.97 11.29 -32.31
CA PRO A 439 10.50 12.45 -33.03
C PRO A 439 11.78 13.00 -32.37
N LEU A 440 12.67 13.56 -33.19
CA LEU A 440 13.99 14.05 -32.74
C LEU A 440 14.12 15.58 -32.79
N ASP A 441 13.10 16.30 -33.24
CA ASP A 441 13.19 17.75 -33.48
C ASP A 441 13.41 18.55 -32.19
N GLU A 442 12.64 18.26 -31.14
CA GLU A 442 12.81 18.89 -29.82
C GLU A 442 14.19 18.59 -29.22
N HIS A 443 14.63 17.33 -29.34
CA HIS A 443 15.94 16.90 -28.90
C HIS A 443 17.06 17.66 -29.63
N ALA A 444 16.94 17.82 -30.94
CA ALA A 444 17.90 18.54 -31.77
C ALA A 444 17.96 20.03 -31.39
N ASN A 445 16.82 20.67 -31.12
CA ASN A 445 16.76 22.05 -30.63
C ASN A 445 17.51 22.19 -29.29
N LEU A 446 17.26 21.28 -28.34
CA LEU A 446 17.91 21.31 -27.03
C LEU A 446 19.43 21.12 -27.15
N GLN A 447 19.87 20.22 -28.04
CA GLN A 447 21.30 20.04 -28.33
C GLN A 447 21.93 21.28 -28.95
N GLN A 448 21.23 21.99 -29.84
CA GLN A 448 21.71 23.25 -30.42
C GLN A 448 21.86 24.33 -29.36
N ARG A 449 20.87 24.49 -28.47
CA ARG A 449 20.92 25.46 -27.36
C ARG A 449 22.10 25.20 -26.41
N LEU A 450 22.33 23.93 -26.03
CA LEU A 450 23.49 23.55 -25.21
C LEU A 450 24.81 23.89 -25.90
N LYS A 451 24.95 23.56 -27.19
CA LYS A 451 26.14 23.90 -27.97
C LYS A 451 26.36 25.40 -28.05
N PHE A 452 25.29 26.17 -28.27
CA PHE A 452 25.36 27.63 -28.36
C PHE A 452 25.83 28.26 -27.04
N SER A 453 25.19 27.92 -25.92
CA SER A 453 25.57 28.44 -24.60
C SER A 453 27.04 28.11 -24.25
N TRP A 454 27.47 26.88 -24.51
CA TRP A 454 28.86 26.47 -24.33
C TRP A 454 29.84 27.23 -25.24
N GLN A 455 29.53 27.39 -26.53
CA GLN A 455 30.38 28.12 -27.47
C GLN A 455 30.56 29.59 -27.06
N ARG A 456 29.48 30.21 -26.60
CA ARG A 456 29.50 31.60 -26.10
C ARG A 456 30.44 31.73 -24.90
N LEU A 457 30.28 30.87 -23.89
CA LEU A 457 31.14 30.86 -22.71
C LEU A 457 32.60 30.55 -23.06
N LEU A 458 32.83 29.58 -23.93
CA LEU A 458 34.18 29.19 -24.36
C LEU A 458 34.89 30.35 -25.06
N ASN A 459 34.24 31.02 -26.01
CA ASN A 459 34.84 32.11 -26.78
C ASN A 459 35.25 33.28 -25.87
N VAL A 460 34.33 33.73 -25.01
CA VAL A 460 34.61 34.83 -24.06
C VAL A 460 35.65 34.42 -23.03
N GLY A 461 35.59 33.17 -22.54
CA GLY A 461 36.57 32.63 -21.64
C GLY A 461 37.98 32.57 -22.23
N GLN A 462 38.13 32.26 -23.53
CA GLN A 462 39.42 32.26 -24.22
C GLN A 462 39.98 33.68 -24.43
N GLU A 463 39.12 34.63 -24.77
CA GLU A 463 39.51 36.04 -24.89
C GLU A 463 40.00 36.58 -23.53
N GLN A 464 39.26 36.32 -22.46
CA GLN A 464 39.65 36.76 -21.12
C GLN A 464 40.96 36.11 -20.66
N MET A 465 41.15 34.81 -20.90
CA MET A 465 42.43 34.14 -20.63
C MET A 465 43.58 34.76 -21.43
N THR A 466 43.35 35.17 -22.68
CA THR A 466 44.35 35.86 -23.50
C THR A 466 44.71 37.22 -22.89
N ARG A 467 43.72 38.00 -22.46
CA ARG A 467 43.94 39.29 -21.78
C ARG A 467 44.77 39.12 -20.51
N LEU A 468 44.44 38.14 -19.66
CA LEU A 468 45.21 37.83 -18.46
C LEU A 468 46.66 37.42 -18.78
N ARG A 469 46.87 36.53 -19.76
CA ARG A 469 48.21 36.06 -20.16
C ARG A 469 49.09 37.19 -20.70
N VAL A 470 48.54 38.03 -21.58
CA VAL A 470 49.30 39.17 -22.15
C VAL A 470 49.60 40.20 -21.06
N SER A 471 48.67 40.44 -20.14
CA SER A 471 48.87 41.37 -19.03
C SER A 471 49.95 40.86 -18.05
N ALA A 472 49.96 39.56 -17.74
CA ALA A 472 51.01 38.96 -16.92
C ALA A 472 52.40 39.13 -17.54
N VAL A 473 52.53 38.91 -18.86
CA VAL A 473 53.78 39.13 -19.59
C VAL A 473 54.18 40.60 -19.54
N PHE A 474 53.24 41.53 -19.78
CA PHE A 474 53.51 42.96 -19.74
C PHE A 474 54.01 43.38 -18.35
N HIS A 475 53.29 43.06 -17.27
CA HIS A 475 53.66 43.49 -15.92
C HIS A 475 54.99 42.91 -15.46
N ARG A 476 55.29 41.64 -15.76
CA ARG A 476 56.59 41.05 -15.44
C ARG A 476 57.72 41.71 -16.24
N SER A 477 57.55 41.81 -17.56
CA SER A 477 58.58 42.36 -18.42
C SER A 477 58.82 43.84 -18.15
N ILE A 478 57.79 44.67 -17.97
CA ILE A 478 57.97 46.11 -17.73
C ILE A 478 58.69 46.38 -16.41
N GLU A 479 58.40 45.58 -15.37
CA GLU A 479 59.10 45.63 -14.09
C GLU A 479 60.59 45.26 -14.23
N ASP A 480 60.90 44.17 -14.94
CA ASP A 480 62.27 43.75 -15.25
C ASP A 480 63.03 44.86 -16.00
N HIS A 481 62.42 45.48 -17.02
CA HIS A 481 63.06 46.57 -17.77
C HIS A 481 63.24 47.84 -16.92
N CYS A 482 62.27 48.21 -16.08
CA CYS A 482 62.41 49.33 -15.15
C CYS A 482 63.57 49.09 -14.17
N ASN A 483 63.73 47.87 -13.67
CA ASN A 483 64.87 47.49 -12.81
C ASN A 483 66.19 47.60 -13.57
N GLN A 484 66.28 47.05 -14.78
CA GLN A 484 67.49 47.16 -15.61
C GLN A 484 67.84 48.62 -15.95
N LEU A 485 66.85 49.47 -16.21
CA LEU A 485 67.06 50.90 -16.44
C LEU A 485 67.56 51.62 -15.18
N ARG A 486 67.00 51.29 -14.00
CA ARG A 486 67.47 51.82 -12.71
C ARG A 486 68.92 51.41 -12.43
N ASP A 487 69.24 50.13 -12.56
CA ASP A 487 70.59 49.59 -12.34
C ASP A 487 71.60 50.21 -13.32
N LEU A 488 71.22 50.33 -14.60
CA LEU A 488 72.06 50.95 -15.61
C LEU A 488 72.27 52.45 -15.33
N ARG A 489 71.24 53.17 -14.89
CA ARG A 489 71.34 54.59 -14.51
C ARG A 489 72.28 54.76 -13.32
N GLU A 490 72.16 53.92 -12.30
CA GLU A 490 73.02 53.96 -11.12
C GLU A 490 74.48 53.62 -11.44
N THR A 491 74.72 52.58 -12.24
CA THR A 491 76.08 52.23 -12.68
C THR A 491 76.71 53.34 -13.52
N VAL A 492 75.96 53.97 -14.42
CA VAL A 492 76.42 55.14 -15.19
C VAL A 492 76.72 56.33 -14.27
N ALA A 493 75.94 56.55 -13.23
CA ALA A 493 76.18 57.63 -12.27
C ALA A 493 77.51 57.47 -11.48
N THR A 494 78.09 56.27 -11.44
CA THR A 494 79.41 56.03 -10.82
C THR A 494 80.60 56.37 -11.73
N ILE A 495 80.40 56.61 -13.03
CA ILE A 495 81.47 56.90 -14.00
C ILE A 495 82.39 58.07 -13.56
N PRO A 496 81.88 59.18 -12.97
CA PRO A 496 82.74 60.26 -12.46
C PRO A 496 83.72 59.84 -11.36
N LEU A 497 83.50 58.69 -10.70
CA LEU A 497 84.38 58.13 -9.66
C LEU A 497 85.45 57.17 -10.23
N MET A 498 85.35 56.78 -11.50
CA MET A 498 86.30 55.86 -12.14
C MET A 498 87.64 56.54 -12.51
N GLU A 499 88.69 55.75 -12.75
CA GLU A 499 89.97 56.24 -13.29
C GLU A 499 89.76 56.94 -14.65
N LEU A 500 90.39 58.11 -14.83
CA LEU A 500 90.25 58.96 -16.03
C LEU A 500 90.50 58.21 -17.35
N SER A 501 91.45 57.26 -17.36
CA SER A 501 91.79 56.44 -18.54
C SER A 501 90.66 55.50 -18.97
N LYS A 502 89.78 55.10 -18.05
CA LYS A 502 88.71 54.11 -18.28
C LYS A 502 87.35 54.73 -18.56
N ARG A 503 87.11 56.00 -18.17
CA ARG A 503 85.81 56.67 -18.29
C ARG A 503 85.26 56.69 -19.71
N ARG A 504 86.09 57.04 -20.71
CA ARG A 504 85.65 57.11 -22.12
C ARG A 504 85.22 55.75 -22.67
N ALA A 505 85.92 54.69 -22.30
CA ALA A 505 85.58 53.33 -22.69
C ALA A 505 84.29 52.85 -22.00
N ALA A 506 84.12 53.16 -20.70
CA ALA A 506 82.91 52.86 -19.94
C ALA A 506 81.67 53.57 -20.51
N VAL A 507 81.77 54.86 -20.84
CA VAL A 507 80.68 55.61 -21.49
C VAL A 507 80.28 54.97 -22.82
N LYS A 508 81.26 54.64 -23.68
CA LYS A 508 80.98 53.97 -24.98
C LYS A 508 80.32 52.60 -24.77
N HIS A 509 80.76 51.84 -23.77
CA HIS A 509 80.18 50.55 -23.43
C HIS A 509 78.72 50.69 -22.97
N TYR A 510 78.44 51.58 -22.02
CA TYR A 510 77.07 51.76 -21.50
C TYR A 510 76.10 52.38 -22.51
N PHE A 511 76.57 53.19 -23.48
CA PHE A 511 75.75 53.58 -24.62
C PHE A 511 75.30 52.38 -25.45
N SER A 512 76.20 51.41 -25.71
CA SER A 512 75.85 50.19 -26.44
C SER A 512 74.90 49.30 -25.65
N VAL A 513 75.10 49.17 -24.33
CA VAL A 513 74.19 48.41 -23.44
C VAL A 513 72.79 49.05 -23.44
N ARG A 514 72.72 50.38 -23.33
CA ARG A 514 71.47 51.14 -23.40
C ARG A 514 70.76 50.94 -24.73
N GLU A 515 71.48 50.96 -25.86
CA GLU A 515 70.87 50.78 -27.18
C GLU A 515 70.14 49.44 -27.29
N ASN A 516 70.77 48.35 -26.80
CA ASN A 516 70.16 47.02 -26.77
C ASN A 516 68.92 47.00 -25.85
N LEU A 517 69.03 47.53 -24.63
CA LEU A 517 67.93 47.58 -23.67
C LEU A 517 66.72 48.37 -24.20
N MET A 518 66.97 49.48 -24.91
CA MET A 518 65.92 50.35 -25.42
C MET A 518 65.12 49.72 -26.58
N VAL A 519 65.68 48.74 -27.29
CA VAL A 519 64.92 47.95 -28.26
C VAL A 519 63.85 47.12 -27.55
N GLU A 520 64.20 46.50 -26.42
CA GLU A 520 63.29 45.67 -25.63
C GLU A 520 62.23 46.50 -24.90
N VAL A 521 62.65 47.61 -24.28
CA VAL A 521 61.75 48.63 -23.71
C VAL A 521 60.77 49.14 -24.77
N GLY A 522 61.25 49.47 -25.96
CA GLY A 522 60.40 49.94 -27.07
C GLY A 522 59.34 48.91 -27.50
N ARG A 523 59.68 47.61 -27.49
CA ARG A 523 58.73 46.52 -27.75
C ARG A 523 57.67 46.46 -26.65
N MET A 524 58.06 46.56 -25.38
CA MET A 524 57.12 46.52 -24.25
C MET A 524 56.22 47.75 -24.18
N VAL A 525 56.73 48.94 -24.52
CA VAL A 525 55.91 50.16 -24.61
C VAL A 525 54.83 49.99 -25.69
N ARG A 526 55.17 49.39 -26.84
CA ARG A 526 54.19 49.07 -27.89
C ARG A 526 53.17 48.03 -27.41
N LEU A 527 53.62 46.98 -26.72
CA LEU A 527 52.73 45.96 -26.15
C LEU A 527 51.74 46.58 -25.15
N GLY A 528 52.22 47.40 -24.21
CA GLY A 528 51.36 48.07 -23.22
C GLY A 528 50.32 48.99 -23.87
N ARG A 529 50.67 49.72 -24.93
CA ARG A 529 49.70 50.54 -25.70
C ARG A 529 48.64 49.69 -26.40
N LEU A 530 49.02 48.55 -26.97
CA LEU A 530 48.09 47.60 -27.60
C LEU A 530 47.18 46.95 -26.56
N LEU A 531 47.76 46.47 -25.46
CA LEU A 531 47.03 45.87 -24.34
C LEU A 531 46.00 46.84 -23.79
N ARG A 532 46.39 48.10 -23.54
CA ARG A 532 45.47 49.16 -23.11
C ARG A 532 44.31 49.36 -24.07
N SER A 533 44.56 49.28 -25.37
CA SER A 533 43.51 49.41 -26.39
C SER A 533 42.56 48.22 -26.36
N ARG A 534 43.11 46.99 -26.20
CA ARG A 534 42.31 45.76 -26.10
C ARG A 534 41.49 45.66 -24.81
N LEU A 535 42.00 46.12 -23.68
CA LEU A 535 41.26 46.12 -22.42
C LEU A 535 40.07 47.08 -22.41
N LYS A 536 40.03 48.06 -23.35
CA LYS A 536 38.87 48.94 -23.55
C LYS A 536 37.77 48.29 -24.39
N GLU A 537 38.09 47.26 -25.17
CA GLU A 537 37.09 46.53 -25.94
C GLU A 537 36.29 45.63 -24.99
N PRO A 538 34.95 45.57 -25.10
CA PRO A 538 34.14 44.69 -24.27
C PRO A 538 34.54 43.23 -24.50
N LEU A 539 34.39 42.40 -23.47
CA LEU A 539 34.69 40.96 -23.57
C LEU A 539 33.68 40.20 -24.44
N TYR A 540 32.47 40.72 -24.50
CA TYR A 540 31.37 40.15 -25.27
C TYR A 540 30.57 41.29 -25.88
N PHE A 541 30.20 41.11 -27.15
CA PHE A 541 29.24 41.98 -27.82
C PHE A 541 27.89 41.30 -27.71
N THR A 542 26.94 41.93 -27.02
CA THR A 542 25.54 41.50 -27.06
C THR A 542 25.08 41.62 -28.51
N ASP A 543 24.76 40.49 -29.13
CA ASP A 543 24.22 40.47 -30.48
C ASP A 543 22.79 41.02 -30.40
N GLU A 544 22.56 42.28 -30.78
CA GLU A 544 21.22 42.91 -30.80
C GLU A 544 20.28 42.31 -31.88
N MET A 545 20.61 41.16 -32.46
CA MET A 545 19.93 40.58 -33.62
C MET A 545 19.68 39.07 -33.46
N SER A 546 19.02 38.64 -32.38
CA SER A 546 18.35 37.31 -32.40
C SER A 546 17.17 37.11 -31.46
N ASP A 547 16.87 38.02 -30.52
CA ASP A 547 15.68 37.87 -29.66
C ASP A 547 14.43 38.48 -30.31
N VAL A 548 13.92 37.78 -31.32
CA VAL A 548 12.52 37.88 -31.72
C VAL A 548 11.83 36.60 -31.29
N GLU A 549 11.48 36.51 -29.99
CA GLU A 549 10.22 35.91 -29.55
C GLU A 549 10.02 36.19 -28.05
N SER A 550 8.80 36.61 -27.70
CA SER A 550 8.31 37.04 -26.38
C SER A 550 8.73 38.44 -25.86
N LYS A 551 8.24 39.50 -26.54
CA LYS A 551 7.96 40.77 -25.85
C LYS A 551 6.58 40.69 -25.22
N ASP A 552 6.52 40.57 -23.90
CA ASP A 552 5.37 41.04 -23.13
C ASP A 552 5.68 42.49 -22.70
N GLU A 553 4.73 43.38 -22.94
CA GLU A 553 4.89 44.83 -22.75
C GLU A 553 4.87 45.19 -21.26
N GLY A 554 6.00 45.75 -20.79
CA GLY A 554 6.10 46.36 -19.47
C GLY A 554 7.33 47.26 -19.42
N ASP A 555 7.12 48.56 -19.62
CA ASP A 555 8.10 49.63 -19.42
C ASP A 555 8.88 49.45 -18.12
N THR A 556 10.23 49.51 -18.16
CA THR A 556 11.11 50.30 -17.27
C THR A 556 12.59 50.13 -17.70
N GLU A 557 13.20 51.27 -18.07
CA GLU A 557 14.63 51.62 -18.03
C GLU A 557 15.69 50.80 -18.81
N SER A 558 16.10 51.37 -19.94
CA SER A 558 17.26 51.01 -20.76
C SER A 558 18.60 51.52 -20.18
N SER A 559 18.87 51.32 -18.88
CA SER A 559 20.10 51.84 -18.23
C SER A 559 21.15 50.78 -17.86
N ASP A 560 20.84 49.49 -17.93
CA ASP A 560 21.67 48.44 -17.29
C ASP A 560 22.71 47.79 -18.22
N ALA A 561 22.77 48.18 -19.50
CA ALA A 561 23.68 47.56 -20.47
C ALA A 561 25.16 47.95 -20.26
N GLU A 562 25.45 49.06 -19.56
CA GLU A 562 26.82 49.50 -19.28
C GLU A 562 27.45 48.84 -18.03
N GLU A 563 26.68 48.12 -17.21
CA GLU A 563 27.16 47.61 -15.91
C GLU A 563 27.66 46.15 -15.95
N ILE A 564 27.47 45.41 -17.05
CA ILE A 564 27.69 43.96 -17.11
C ILE A 564 29.14 43.57 -17.48
N THR A 565 29.97 44.50 -17.94
CA THR A 565 31.38 44.21 -18.26
C THR A 565 32.31 44.65 -17.14
N GLY A 566 33.07 43.71 -16.55
CA GLY A 566 34.14 44.02 -15.60
C GLY A 566 35.02 45.20 -16.08
N ASN A 567 34.94 46.32 -15.37
CA ASN A 567 35.54 47.57 -15.82
C ASN A 567 37.07 47.51 -15.67
N ASN A 568 37.78 47.42 -16.79
CA ASN A 568 39.25 47.40 -16.83
C ASN A 568 39.90 48.78 -16.60
N ALA A 569 39.17 49.79 -16.14
CA ALA A 569 39.69 51.15 -15.91
C ALA A 569 40.95 51.17 -15.04
N THR A 570 40.94 50.47 -13.90
CA THR A 570 42.08 50.41 -12.97
C THR A 570 43.30 49.74 -13.60
N ALA A 571 43.09 48.66 -14.36
CA ALA A 571 44.16 47.99 -15.11
C ALA A 571 44.77 48.89 -16.19
N ILE A 572 43.91 49.60 -16.92
CA ILE A 572 44.31 50.56 -17.96
C ILE A 572 45.13 51.72 -17.38
N GLU A 573 44.74 52.22 -16.20
CA GLU A 573 45.47 53.25 -15.46
C GLU A 573 46.83 52.73 -15.01
N ALA A 574 46.88 51.57 -14.34
CA ALA A 574 48.14 50.95 -13.90
C ALA A 574 49.11 50.68 -15.06
N ILE A 575 48.62 50.20 -16.20
CA ILE A 575 49.44 50.03 -17.41
C ILE A 575 49.97 51.40 -17.88
N SER A 576 49.13 52.43 -17.86
CA SER A 576 49.53 53.78 -18.28
C SER A 576 50.60 54.36 -17.35
N GLU A 577 50.47 54.18 -16.04
CA GLU A 577 51.48 54.56 -15.05
C GLU A 577 52.82 53.86 -15.32
N ARG A 578 52.82 52.54 -15.52
CA ARG A 578 54.05 51.79 -15.84
C ARG A 578 54.70 52.22 -17.16
N LEU A 579 53.88 52.58 -18.16
CA LEU A 579 54.38 53.16 -19.41
C LEU A 579 55.02 54.54 -19.20
N THR A 580 54.47 55.37 -18.31
CA THR A 580 55.10 56.66 -17.95
C THR A 580 56.37 56.47 -17.14
N GLU A 581 56.40 55.54 -16.19
CA GLU A 581 57.57 55.22 -15.36
C GLU A 581 58.75 54.79 -16.22
N VAL A 582 58.56 53.80 -17.11
CA VAL A 582 59.64 53.29 -17.97
C VAL A 582 60.17 54.38 -18.91
N THR A 583 59.29 55.28 -19.37
CA THR A 583 59.67 56.39 -20.26
C THR A 583 60.50 57.41 -19.49
N SER A 584 60.09 57.80 -18.28
CA SER A 584 60.86 58.68 -17.40
C SER A 584 62.24 58.09 -17.09
N LEU A 585 62.30 56.81 -16.71
CA LEU A 585 63.58 56.13 -16.43
C LEU A 585 64.50 56.09 -17.65
N SER A 586 63.94 55.91 -18.85
CA SER A 586 64.70 55.96 -20.11
C SER A 586 65.29 57.35 -20.37
N GLU A 587 64.51 58.41 -20.14
CA GLU A 587 64.95 59.81 -20.31
C GLU A 587 66.01 60.21 -19.29
N GLU A 588 65.85 59.80 -18.02
CA GLU A 588 66.83 60.02 -16.96
C GLU A 588 68.15 59.31 -17.23
N LEU A 589 68.10 58.06 -17.70
CA LEU A 589 69.28 57.31 -18.12
C LEU A 589 70.00 58.04 -19.27
N ASP A 590 69.25 58.50 -20.28
CA ASP A 590 69.79 59.25 -21.41
C ASP A 590 70.47 60.55 -20.97
N GLN A 591 69.87 61.28 -20.03
CA GLN A 591 70.45 62.50 -19.48
C GLN A 591 71.72 62.20 -18.69
N THR A 592 71.71 61.15 -17.87
CA THR A 592 72.87 60.73 -17.06
C THR A 592 74.04 60.31 -17.95
N LEU A 593 73.77 59.55 -19.01
CA LEU A 593 74.78 59.14 -20.01
C LEU A 593 75.36 60.35 -20.77
N LYS A 594 74.51 61.30 -21.17
CA LYS A 594 74.96 62.54 -21.82
C LYS A 594 75.84 63.39 -20.90
N ASN A 595 75.47 63.53 -19.63
CA ASN A 595 76.28 64.24 -18.64
C ASN A 595 77.65 63.56 -18.45
N ALA A 596 77.67 62.23 -18.28
CA ALA A 596 78.92 61.46 -18.17
C ALA A 596 79.82 61.57 -19.42
N GLN A 597 79.23 61.67 -20.61
CA GLN A 597 79.95 61.91 -21.86
C GLN A 597 80.54 63.33 -21.92
N GLN A 598 79.78 64.34 -21.50
CA GLN A 598 80.24 65.73 -21.44
C GLN A 598 81.38 65.91 -20.44
N ASP A 599 81.29 65.29 -19.25
CA ASP A 599 82.37 65.30 -18.26
C ASP A 599 83.67 64.69 -18.81
N CYS A 600 83.57 63.59 -19.57
CA CYS A 600 84.71 63.00 -20.27
C CYS A 600 85.31 63.95 -21.32
N ALA A 601 84.48 64.76 -22.00
CA ALA A 601 84.93 65.71 -23.01
C ALA A 601 85.66 66.91 -22.37
N ILE A 602 85.13 67.46 -21.26
CA ILE A 602 85.71 68.60 -20.53
C ILE A 602 87.08 68.26 -19.94
N LEU A 603 87.23 67.05 -19.37
CA LEU A 603 88.51 66.56 -18.84
C LEU A 603 89.56 66.31 -19.94
N THR A 604 89.12 66.01 -21.16
CA THR A 604 90.02 65.87 -22.32
C THR A 604 90.56 67.23 -22.76
N THR A 605 89.77 68.31 -22.64
CA THR A 605 90.22 69.68 -22.97
C THR A 605 91.16 70.28 -21.92
N ALA A 606 91.00 69.94 -20.63
CA ALA A 606 91.86 70.44 -19.55
C ALA A 606 93.30 69.86 -19.57
N ALA A 607 93.52 68.70 -20.19
CA ALA A 607 94.84 68.07 -20.32
C ALA A 607 95.74 68.71 -21.41
N THR A 608 95.24 69.69 -22.16
CA THR A 608 95.94 70.27 -23.34
C THR A 608 96.48 71.69 -23.12
N SER A 609 96.36 72.26 -21.92
CA SER A 609 96.71 73.67 -21.64
C SER A 609 97.82 73.83 -20.60
N THR A 610 99.06 73.43 -20.94
CA THR A 610 100.28 74.05 -20.38
C THR A 610 101.42 74.00 -21.40
N THR A 611 101.62 75.10 -22.14
CA THR A 611 102.74 75.30 -23.08
C THR A 611 103.98 75.86 -22.38
N VAL A 612 105.09 75.10 -22.50
CA VAL A 612 106.43 75.48 -22.99
C VAL A 612 107.11 76.77 -22.45
N VAL A 613 108.29 76.58 -21.84
CA VAL A 613 109.42 77.54 -21.92
C VAL A 613 110.52 76.90 -22.78
N THR A 614 110.88 77.59 -23.84
CA THR A 614 111.89 77.25 -24.85
C THR A 614 113.32 77.49 -24.36
N ASN A 615 114.29 76.71 -24.84
CA ASN A 615 115.60 77.24 -25.18
C ASN A 615 116.26 76.52 -26.37
N THR A 616 116.48 77.32 -27.41
CA THR A 616 117.67 77.43 -28.29
C THR A 616 118.17 76.31 -29.21
N VAL A 617 117.81 76.48 -30.50
CA VAL A 617 118.62 76.61 -31.76
C VAL A 617 119.63 75.49 -32.19
N PRO A 618 120.10 75.44 -33.47
CA PRO A 618 119.55 74.58 -34.53
C PRO A 618 120.62 73.68 -35.18
N VAL A 619 120.26 72.92 -36.23
CA VAL A 619 120.91 72.93 -37.56
C VAL A 619 120.13 72.04 -38.52
N SER A 620 120.03 72.57 -39.73
CA SER A 620 119.41 72.13 -40.98
C SER A 620 120.05 70.90 -41.65
N ILE A 621 119.32 70.28 -42.62
CA ILE A 621 119.75 69.86 -43.99
C ILE A 621 119.26 68.45 -44.45
N ILE A 622 118.35 68.50 -45.44
CA ILE A 622 118.31 67.80 -46.74
C ILE A 622 117.86 66.32 -46.88
N SER A 623 117.14 66.17 -47.99
CA SER A 623 116.44 65.09 -48.68
C SER A 623 117.21 63.78 -48.93
N SER A 624 116.49 62.70 -49.29
CA SER A 624 116.27 62.24 -50.69
C SER A 624 115.90 60.75 -50.79
N THR A 625 114.70 60.49 -51.32
CA THR A 625 114.38 59.55 -52.44
C THR A 625 114.56 58.01 -52.38
N LYS A 626 113.65 57.38 -53.16
CA LYS A 626 113.69 56.07 -53.87
C LYS A 626 113.33 54.80 -53.05
N HIS A 627 112.72 53.74 -53.57
CA HIS A 627 111.90 53.42 -54.76
C HIS A 627 111.49 51.92 -54.61
N THR A 628 110.21 51.54 -54.84
CA THR A 628 109.72 50.26 -55.46
C THR A 628 110.01 48.85 -54.85
N PRO A 629 109.36 47.74 -55.30
CA PRO A 629 107.96 47.34 -55.04
C PRO A 629 107.87 45.78 -54.81
N GLU A 630 106.75 45.12 -55.22
CA GLU A 630 106.51 43.65 -55.34
C GLU A 630 106.12 42.90 -54.05
N THR A 631 105.22 41.92 -53.97
CA THR A 631 104.08 41.37 -54.76
C THR A 631 103.32 40.42 -53.77
N PRO A 632 102.10 39.94 -54.09
CA PRO A 632 101.19 39.15 -53.23
C PRO A 632 101.43 37.62 -53.46
N PRO A 633 100.53 36.62 -53.20
CA PRO A 633 99.14 36.64 -52.70
C PRO A 633 98.71 35.44 -51.78
N SER A 634 97.40 35.42 -51.48
CA SER A 634 96.47 34.28 -51.61
C SER A 634 96.14 33.33 -50.43
N ILE A 635 94.89 32.84 -50.51
CA ILE A 635 94.29 31.57 -49.98
C ILE A 635 93.50 31.74 -48.65
N SER A 636 92.16 31.90 -48.73
CA SER A 636 91.06 30.88 -48.71
C SER A 636 90.72 30.41 -47.29
N GLU A 637 89.54 30.68 -46.73
CA GLU A 637 88.25 29.97 -46.92
C GLU A 637 87.96 28.97 -45.77
N VAL A 638 86.67 28.83 -45.44
CA VAL A 638 85.98 27.73 -44.73
C VAL A 638 85.77 27.80 -43.19
N SER A 639 84.50 27.51 -42.83
CA SER A 639 83.93 27.00 -41.55
C SER A 639 83.28 28.06 -40.67
N GLY A 640 82.03 27.99 -40.20
CA GLY A 640 81.07 26.88 -40.08
C GLY A 640 80.59 26.79 -38.61
N CYS A 641 79.27 26.84 -38.38
CA CYS A 641 78.51 26.67 -37.09
C CYS A 641 78.80 27.73 -36.00
N PHE A 642 77.83 28.30 -35.28
CA PHE A 642 76.48 27.90 -34.84
C PHE A 642 75.49 29.06 -34.97
#